data_AF-A0A9P7GUN3-F1
#
_entry.id   AF-A0A9P7GUN3-F1
#
_cell.length_a   1.000
_cell.length_b   1.000
_cell.length_c   1.000
_cell.angle_alpha   90.00
_cell.angle_beta   90.00
_cell.angle_gamma   90.00
#
_symmetry.space_group_name_H-M   'P 1'
#
loop_
_entity.id
_entity.type
_entity.pdbx_description
1 polymer ?
#
loop_
_entity_poly.entity_id
_entity_poly.type
_entity_poly.pdbx_seq_one_letter_code
_entity_poly.pdbx_strand_id
1 'polypeptide(L)'
;MLDHCSISHKGGLVLWSRSFTPDAARLASSSSSPVNSLIREALIEGRTTEEQYEKDGYAVKWTFVNDLELIFVVAYQRILQLTYVNDLLAALRSLFVKYFEPFLISFVASLHAIETGKIANAEATSWNFAKVFEGWDDIFDKLLKGLEDRAMQDRKARLRTVARPLPEQFTPPSDDQSTAPSRSSDTPHDEQQIARNVQALKNRLRGRGGRRGGGSSRVASRTGADSVPASDSESPAKRKVKTKVQRKWGDEPVTESDMASLDFSLDKDGASNANVGSHDLQALVDQASLGTRTRDGLYEVKDWEFSKDVETDKFIANALQPTAATPSSLGTLGTLFARLTGSKVLSEQDLKPVLEGMKQHLMKKNVAKEISEKVCEGVGESLVGKKVGGFQTTNAAVRMALSTSLTRILTPKTSTDLLLSIRTKLSSPLPSSQQRMPYSITFVGVNGVGKSTNLSKVCFWLIQNGLRVLIAACDTFRSGAVEQLRVHVRNLSMLGVNGATDSKGRVELFERGYGKDAAAIAKEAISFARDNDFDVVLIDTAGRMQDNEPLMRALAKLVSVNNPDKIIFVGEALVGNEAVDQLTKFDRALRDFSSASGSGKGRGIDGMLVTKWDTVDDKVGAALSMTILYVTPLFRHSLQLTRSCEATTYPNALIYGGSDKIPGLTNLVKDKDEFTLGDNTHIKCLATPCHTQDSICYHVTDTINKTHPGGVFTGDTLFIAGCGRFFEGTGDEMNRALRYLATLPDSTLVYNGHEYTSGSLSFAKSIDPNNEAIARLANIVEKNKITTGLTTIGDEKKWNVFMRLSSDAVRSATAASPDTPESVIIDSLRNKKNNHRA
;
A
#
# COMPACT_ATOMS: atom_id res chain seq x y z
N MET A 1 -1.00 -41.88 -15.09
CA MET A 1 -2.37 -41.76 -15.61
C MET A 1 -2.90 -40.41 -15.21
N LEU A 2 -3.65 -39.79 -16.10
CA LEU A 2 -4.24 -38.47 -15.95
C LEU A 2 -5.69 -38.65 -15.43
N ASP A 3 -6.13 -37.84 -14.45
CA ASP A 3 -7.43 -38.03 -13.80
C ASP A 3 -8.55 -37.28 -14.52
N HIS A 4 -8.29 -36.03 -14.93
CA HIS A 4 -9.25 -35.17 -15.63
C HIS A 4 -8.57 -34.17 -16.58
N CYS A 5 -9.21 -33.90 -17.72
CA CYS A 5 -8.83 -32.84 -18.67
C CYS A 5 -10.08 -32.04 -19.06
N SER A 6 -9.95 -30.72 -19.21
CA SER A 6 -11.04 -29.86 -19.70
C SER A 6 -10.54 -28.70 -20.56
N ILE A 7 -11.42 -28.23 -21.44
CA ILE A 7 -11.26 -27.04 -22.28
C ILE A 7 -12.46 -26.15 -22.02
N SER A 8 -12.21 -24.89 -21.65
CA SER A 8 -13.22 -23.94 -21.21
C SER A 8 -12.94 -22.53 -21.74
N HIS A 9 -13.97 -21.70 -21.82
CA HIS A 9 -13.87 -20.27 -22.09
C HIS A 9 -13.63 -19.49 -20.78
N LYS A 10 -12.92 -18.36 -20.81
CA LYS A 10 -12.67 -17.51 -19.63
C LYS A 10 -13.95 -17.00 -18.96
N GLY A 11 -15.06 -16.91 -19.68
CA GLY A 11 -16.41 -16.66 -19.14
C GLY A 11 -17.05 -17.83 -18.38
N GLY A 12 -16.32 -18.92 -18.11
CA GLY A 12 -16.77 -20.05 -17.28
C GLY A 12 -17.51 -21.18 -18.02
N LEU A 13 -17.72 -21.09 -19.33
CA LEU A 13 -18.35 -22.16 -20.11
C LEU A 13 -17.36 -23.29 -20.41
N VAL A 14 -17.71 -24.53 -20.08
CA VAL A 14 -16.96 -25.72 -20.49
C VAL A 14 -17.33 -26.10 -21.92
N LEU A 15 -16.35 -26.20 -22.81
CA LEU A 15 -16.53 -26.60 -24.21
C LEU A 15 -16.40 -28.12 -24.38
N TRP A 16 -15.43 -28.72 -23.69
CA TRP A 16 -15.20 -30.17 -23.65
C TRP A 16 -14.55 -30.55 -22.31
N SER A 17 -14.86 -31.73 -21.79
CA SER A 17 -14.24 -32.24 -20.57
C SER A 17 -14.30 -33.76 -20.50
N ARG A 18 -13.23 -34.38 -19.99
CA ARG A 18 -13.08 -35.83 -19.88
C ARG A 18 -12.42 -36.23 -18.56
N SER A 19 -13.04 -37.18 -17.86
CA SER A 19 -12.52 -37.79 -16.64
C SER A 19 -12.24 -39.28 -16.89
N PHE A 20 -11.13 -39.79 -16.36
CA PHE A 20 -10.65 -41.15 -16.62
C PHE A 20 -11.00 -42.14 -15.50
N THR A 21 -11.59 -41.65 -14.39
CA THR A 21 -12.18 -42.46 -13.33
C THR A 21 -13.56 -41.92 -12.93
N PRO A 22 -14.48 -42.78 -12.43
CA PRO A 22 -15.78 -42.32 -11.90
C PRO A 22 -15.64 -41.34 -10.74
N ASP A 23 -14.59 -41.47 -9.94
CA ASP A 23 -14.30 -40.55 -8.84
C ASP A 23 -13.80 -39.20 -9.34
N ALA A 24 -12.95 -39.16 -10.37
CA ALA A 24 -12.59 -37.89 -11.02
C ALA A 24 -13.78 -37.23 -11.71
N ALA A 25 -14.77 -37.98 -12.22
CA ALA A 25 -16.01 -37.41 -12.76
C ALA A 25 -16.88 -36.76 -11.67
N ARG A 26 -17.05 -37.45 -10.52
CA ARG A 26 -17.77 -36.91 -9.35
C ARG A 26 -17.04 -35.72 -8.71
N LEU A 27 -15.71 -35.77 -8.65
CA LEU A 27 -14.90 -34.68 -8.10
C LEU A 27 -14.92 -33.45 -9.02
N ALA A 28 -14.75 -33.62 -10.34
CA ALA A 28 -14.75 -32.51 -11.30
C ALA A 28 -16.07 -31.73 -11.33
N SER A 29 -17.21 -32.42 -11.16
CA SER A 29 -18.55 -31.83 -11.09
C SER A 29 -18.92 -31.24 -9.71
N SER A 30 -18.10 -31.45 -8.68
CA SER A 30 -18.35 -30.92 -7.34
C SER A 30 -17.91 -29.46 -7.14
N SER A 31 -18.47 -28.81 -6.13
CA SER A 31 -18.00 -27.50 -5.65
C SER A 31 -16.56 -27.52 -5.12
N SER A 32 -16.04 -28.70 -4.74
CA SER A 32 -14.67 -28.94 -4.28
C SER A 32 -13.71 -29.41 -5.38
N SER A 33 -14.12 -29.40 -6.65
CA SER A 33 -13.26 -29.74 -7.79
C SER A 33 -11.93 -28.97 -7.75
N PRO A 34 -10.77 -29.63 -7.97
CA PRO A 34 -9.48 -28.96 -8.11
C PRO A 34 -9.48 -27.92 -9.24
N VAL A 35 -10.24 -28.18 -10.32
CA VAL A 35 -10.41 -27.22 -11.44
C VAL A 35 -11.28 -26.04 -11.03
N ASN A 36 -12.38 -26.27 -10.31
CA ASN A 36 -13.20 -25.17 -9.78
C ASN A 36 -12.46 -24.34 -8.71
N SER A 37 -11.50 -24.95 -8.00
CA SER A 37 -10.62 -24.26 -7.07
C SER A 37 -9.58 -23.42 -7.82
N LEU A 38 -8.89 -23.99 -8.82
CA LEU A 38 -7.99 -23.26 -9.72
C LEU A 38 -8.68 -22.04 -10.35
N ILE A 39 -9.91 -22.19 -10.83
CA ILE A 39 -10.69 -21.08 -11.42
C ILE A 39 -10.93 -19.97 -10.38
N ARG A 40 -11.39 -20.32 -9.18
CA ARG A 40 -11.72 -19.35 -8.11
C ARG A 40 -10.48 -18.66 -7.53
N GLU A 41 -9.40 -19.40 -7.30
CA GLU A 41 -8.26 -19.00 -6.47
C GLU A 41 -7.04 -18.54 -7.28
N ALA A 42 -6.90 -18.95 -8.55
CA ALA A 42 -5.78 -18.56 -9.42
C ALA A 42 -6.22 -17.81 -10.68
N LEU A 43 -7.09 -18.41 -11.51
CA LEU A 43 -7.37 -17.91 -12.86
C LEU A 43 -8.19 -16.61 -12.87
N ILE A 44 -9.20 -16.50 -12.00
CA ILE A 44 -9.95 -15.25 -11.79
C ILE A 44 -9.07 -14.15 -11.15
N GLU A 45 -8.00 -14.54 -10.45
CA GLU A 45 -7.12 -13.59 -9.76
C GLU A 45 -6.01 -13.03 -10.66
N GLY A 46 -5.49 -13.85 -11.58
CA GLY A 46 -4.32 -13.49 -12.40
C GLY A 46 -3.04 -13.34 -11.58
N ARG A 47 -2.95 -14.04 -10.42
CA ARG A 47 -1.82 -13.95 -9.48
C ARG A 47 -0.69 -14.97 -9.73
N THR A 48 -0.87 -15.92 -10.65
CA THR A 48 0.05 -17.04 -10.89
C THR A 48 0.87 -16.87 -12.17
N THR A 49 2.16 -16.58 -12.02
CA THR A 49 3.21 -16.75 -13.04
C THR A 49 3.73 -18.20 -13.12
N GLU A 50 3.07 -19.13 -12.42
CA GLU A 50 3.45 -20.54 -12.31
C GLU A 50 2.34 -21.39 -12.96
N GLU A 51 2.67 -22.20 -13.98
CA GLU A 51 1.71 -23.08 -14.70
C GLU A 51 1.24 -24.31 -13.87
N GLN A 52 1.39 -24.29 -12.55
CA GLN A 52 1.08 -25.42 -11.66
C GLN A 52 0.44 -24.93 -10.36
N TYR A 53 -0.60 -25.64 -9.93
CA TYR A 53 -1.37 -25.39 -8.71
C TYR A 53 -1.61 -26.71 -8.00
N GLU A 54 -1.39 -26.76 -6.68
CA GLU A 54 -1.52 -27.99 -5.89
C GLU A 54 -2.55 -27.82 -4.78
N LYS A 55 -3.56 -28.71 -4.74
CA LYS A 55 -4.62 -28.68 -3.74
C LYS A 55 -5.20 -30.08 -3.52
N ASP A 56 -5.52 -30.40 -2.28
CA ASP A 56 -6.22 -31.63 -1.85
C ASP A 56 -5.62 -32.94 -2.43
N GLY A 57 -4.28 -32.96 -2.59
CA GLY A 57 -3.54 -34.12 -3.11
C GLY A 57 -3.42 -34.19 -4.64
N TYR A 58 -4.06 -33.27 -5.37
CA TYR A 58 -3.95 -33.14 -6.83
C TYR A 58 -2.96 -32.04 -7.22
N ALA A 59 -2.29 -32.25 -8.35
CA ALA A 59 -1.60 -31.22 -9.11
C ALA A 59 -2.44 -30.88 -10.35
N VAL A 60 -2.57 -29.59 -10.64
CA VAL A 60 -3.33 -29.06 -11.76
C VAL A 60 -2.41 -28.15 -12.58
N LYS A 61 -2.44 -28.31 -13.90
CA LYS A 61 -1.70 -27.48 -14.87
C LYS A 61 -2.64 -26.94 -15.94
N TRP A 62 -2.29 -25.81 -16.55
CA TRP A 62 -3.11 -25.19 -17.59
C TRP A 62 -2.27 -24.46 -18.65
N THR A 63 -2.90 -24.13 -19.78
CA THR A 63 -2.38 -23.17 -20.76
C THR A 63 -3.53 -22.37 -21.39
N PHE A 64 -3.21 -21.21 -21.97
CA PHE A 64 -4.20 -20.27 -22.51
C PHE A 64 -4.11 -20.11 -24.03
N VAL A 65 -5.23 -19.72 -24.63
CA VAL A 65 -5.32 -19.13 -25.97
C VAL A 65 -6.01 -17.79 -25.80
N ASN A 66 -5.24 -16.69 -25.73
CA ASN A 66 -5.75 -15.38 -25.28
C ASN A 66 -6.58 -14.63 -26.33
N ASP A 67 -6.45 -15.00 -27.59
CA ASP A 67 -7.16 -14.48 -28.75
C ASP A 67 -8.55 -15.12 -28.95
N LEU A 68 -8.73 -16.36 -28.49
CA LEU A 68 -10.02 -17.07 -28.43
C LEU A 68 -10.54 -17.21 -26.99
N GLU A 69 -9.85 -16.58 -26.04
CA GLU A 69 -10.13 -16.57 -24.60
C GLU A 69 -10.39 -17.96 -23.97
N LEU A 70 -9.66 -18.97 -24.44
CA LEU A 70 -9.75 -20.35 -23.95
C LEU A 70 -8.72 -20.66 -22.85
N ILE A 71 -9.10 -21.60 -21.98
CA ILE A 71 -8.30 -22.22 -20.93
C ILE A 71 -8.33 -23.73 -21.12
N PHE A 72 -7.15 -24.34 -21.25
CA PHE A 72 -6.94 -25.78 -21.30
C PHE A 72 -6.41 -26.22 -19.93
N VAL A 73 -7.05 -27.17 -19.26
CA VAL A 73 -6.71 -27.59 -17.88
C VAL A 73 -6.55 -29.11 -17.80
N VAL A 74 -5.50 -29.56 -17.11
CA VAL A 74 -5.19 -30.97 -16.81
C VAL A 74 -4.99 -31.13 -15.30
N ALA A 75 -5.66 -32.11 -14.70
CA ALA A 75 -5.52 -32.48 -13.29
C ALA A 75 -5.11 -33.96 -13.14
N TYR A 76 -4.20 -34.21 -12.20
CA TYR A 76 -3.68 -35.54 -11.87
C TYR A 76 -3.24 -35.63 -10.40
N GLN A 77 -3.25 -36.83 -9.82
CA GLN A 77 -2.73 -37.03 -8.45
C GLN A 77 -1.27 -36.57 -8.33
N ARG A 78 -0.97 -35.74 -7.32
CA ARG A 78 0.35 -35.13 -7.10
C ARG A 78 1.50 -36.13 -6.93
N ILE A 79 1.20 -37.34 -6.46
CA ILE A 79 2.19 -38.43 -6.35
C ILE A 79 2.74 -38.91 -7.71
N LEU A 80 2.09 -38.53 -8.81
CA LEU A 80 2.47 -38.90 -10.17
C LEU A 80 3.23 -37.75 -10.86
N GLN A 81 4.55 -37.89 -11.00
CA GLN A 81 5.35 -36.96 -11.82
C GLN A 81 5.16 -37.24 -13.32
N LEU A 82 4.06 -36.73 -13.89
CA LEU A 82 3.70 -36.89 -15.31
C LEU A 82 4.43 -35.87 -16.18
N THR A 83 5.63 -36.21 -16.66
CA THR A 83 6.49 -35.30 -17.45
C THR A 83 5.88 -34.85 -18.78
N TYR A 84 4.93 -35.62 -19.34
CA TYR A 84 4.29 -35.37 -20.63
C TYR A 84 3.14 -34.35 -20.58
N VAL A 85 2.74 -33.85 -19.41
CA VAL A 85 1.57 -32.95 -19.28
C VAL A 85 1.78 -31.60 -19.98
N ASN A 86 3.01 -31.07 -19.98
CA ASN A 86 3.33 -29.83 -20.70
C ASN A 86 3.23 -30.02 -22.22
N ASP A 87 3.79 -31.13 -22.76
CA ASP A 87 3.67 -31.49 -24.17
C ASP A 87 2.21 -31.75 -24.58
N LEU A 88 1.44 -32.40 -23.70
CA LEU A 88 0.01 -32.64 -23.89
C LEU A 88 -0.77 -31.33 -23.96
N LEU A 89 -0.59 -30.40 -23.02
CA LEU A 89 -1.25 -29.09 -23.04
C LEU A 89 -0.89 -28.29 -24.30
N ALA A 90 0.37 -28.29 -24.73
CA ALA A 90 0.81 -27.61 -25.95
C ALA A 90 0.20 -28.25 -27.22
N ALA A 91 0.15 -29.58 -27.30
CA ALA A 91 -0.43 -30.29 -28.43
C ALA A 91 -1.97 -30.19 -28.47
N LEU A 92 -2.65 -30.25 -27.32
CA LEU A 92 -4.09 -30.01 -27.21
C LEU A 92 -4.45 -28.60 -27.68
N ARG A 93 -3.72 -27.59 -27.20
CA ARG A 93 -3.86 -26.19 -27.64
C ARG A 93 -3.72 -26.06 -29.16
N SER A 94 -2.66 -26.63 -29.73
CA SER A 94 -2.38 -26.55 -31.17
C SER A 94 -3.43 -27.28 -32.01
N LEU A 95 -3.79 -28.51 -31.65
CA LEU A 95 -4.74 -29.33 -32.40
C LEU A 95 -6.18 -28.84 -32.27
N PHE A 96 -6.65 -28.53 -31.07
CA PHE A 96 -8.04 -28.11 -30.85
C PHE A 96 -8.34 -26.79 -31.58
N VAL A 97 -7.45 -25.80 -31.46
CA VAL A 97 -7.59 -24.54 -32.20
C VAL A 97 -7.56 -24.79 -33.70
N LYS A 98 -6.61 -25.60 -34.22
CA LYS A 98 -6.50 -25.87 -35.65
C LYS A 98 -7.69 -26.64 -36.26
N TYR A 99 -8.26 -27.60 -35.52
CA TYR A 99 -9.41 -28.39 -36.02
C TYR A 99 -10.73 -27.60 -35.96
N PHE A 100 -10.90 -26.73 -34.96
CA PHE A 100 -12.16 -26.03 -34.72
C PHE A 100 -12.09 -24.50 -34.96
N GLU A 101 -11.02 -24.00 -35.58
CA GLU A 101 -10.77 -22.56 -35.81
C GLU A 101 -11.99 -21.78 -36.33
N PRO A 102 -12.72 -22.24 -37.38
CA PRO A 102 -13.87 -21.49 -37.90
C PRO A 102 -15.04 -21.44 -36.90
N PHE A 103 -15.25 -22.51 -36.15
CA PHE A 103 -16.25 -22.57 -35.09
C PHE A 103 -15.86 -21.66 -33.92
N LEU A 104 -14.62 -21.76 -33.43
CA LEU A 104 -14.16 -21.02 -32.26
C LEU A 104 -14.15 -19.50 -32.51
N ILE A 105 -13.76 -19.05 -33.72
CA ILE A 105 -13.86 -17.64 -34.11
C ILE A 105 -15.33 -17.18 -34.13
N SER A 106 -16.24 -17.97 -34.72
CA SER A 106 -17.67 -17.63 -34.76
C SER A 106 -18.32 -17.62 -33.38
N PHE A 107 -17.93 -18.57 -32.52
CA PHE A 107 -18.41 -18.70 -31.14
C PHE A 107 -17.95 -17.55 -30.25
N VAL A 108 -16.66 -17.21 -30.27
CA VAL A 108 -16.11 -16.08 -29.50
C VAL A 108 -16.69 -14.75 -30.00
N ALA A 109 -16.82 -14.56 -31.31
CA ALA A 109 -17.49 -13.39 -31.88
C ALA A 109 -18.97 -13.29 -31.46
N SER A 110 -19.68 -14.43 -31.35
CA SER A 110 -21.05 -14.47 -30.84
C SER A 110 -21.13 -14.11 -29.36
N LEU A 111 -20.18 -14.54 -28.52
CA LEU A 111 -20.10 -14.15 -27.11
C LEU A 111 -19.82 -12.66 -26.94
N HIS A 112 -18.79 -12.12 -27.61
CA HIS A 112 -18.47 -10.69 -27.52
C HIS A 112 -19.58 -9.80 -28.11
N ALA A 113 -20.37 -10.28 -29.07
CA ALA A 113 -21.54 -9.55 -29.59
C ALA A 113 -22.70 -9.46 -28.58
N ILE A 114 -22.89 -10.51 -27.75
CA ILE A 114 -23.84 -10.51 -26.63
C ILE A 114 -23.32 -9.59 -25.51
N GLU A 115 -22.05 -9.73 -25.14
CA GLU A 115 -21.40 -8.98 -24.05
C GLU A 115 -21.29 -7.46 -24.35
N THR A 116 -21.25 -7.07 -25.63
CA THR A 116 -21.31 -5.66 -26.07
C THR A 116 -22.72 -5.16 -26.43
N GLY A 117 -23.77 -5.90 -26.10
CA GLY A 117 -25.18 -5.46 -26.24
C GLY A 117 -25.67 -5.24 -27.67
N LYS A 118 -24.94 -5.70 -28.69
CA LYS A 118 -25.18 -5.32 -30.10
C LYS A 118 -26.30 -6.11 -30.80
N ILE A 119 -26.93 -7.07 -30.13
CA ILE A 119 -28.02 -7.87 -30.72
C ILE A 119 -29.18 -8.03 -29.73
N ALA A 120 -30.19 -7.17 -29.84
CA ALA A 120 -31.41 -7.21 -29.02
C ALA A 120 -32.44 -8.29 -29.45
N ASN A 121 -32.11 -9.12 -30.44
CA ASN A 121 -32.92 -10.24 -30.93
C ASN A 121 -32.03 -11.33 -31.57
N ALA A 122 -31.08 -11.86 -30.79
CA ALA A 122 -30.49 -13.16 -31.10
C ALA A 122 -31.43 -14.23 -30.53
N GLU A 123 -31.92 -15.14 -31.37
CA GLU A 123 -32.40 -16.43 -30.86
C GLU A 123 -31.26 -17.08 -30.05
N ALA A 124 -31.58 -17.72 -28.92
CA ALA A 124 -30.56 -18.34 -28.07
C ALA A 124 -29.92 -19.53 -28.82
N THR A 125 -28.79 -19.28 -29.50
CA THR A 125 -28.12 -20.25 -30.36
C THR A 125 -27.66 -21.44 -29.53
N SER A 126 -28.41 -22.53 -29.62
CA SER A 126 -28.15 -23.76 -28.86
C SER A 126 -26.95 -24.50 -29.44
N TRP A 127 -25.76 -24.06 -29.05
CA TRP A 127 -24.49 -24.66 -29.46
C TRP A 127 -24.37 -26.09 -28.92
N ASN A 128 -24.70 -27.08 -29.75
CA ASN A 128 -24.51 -28.49 -29.41
C ASN A 128 -23.03 -28.89 -29.54
N PHE A 129 -22.24 -28.56 -28.51
CA PHE A 129 -20.81 -28.83 -28.45
C PHE A 129 -20.46 -30.32 -28.66
N ALA A 130 -21.31 -31.25 -28.22
CA ALA A 130 -21.09 -32.68 -28.43
C ALA A 130 -21.13 -33.08 -29.92
N LYS A 131 -21.94 -32.39 -30.73
CA LYS A 131 -21.95 -32.55 -32.20
C LYS A 131 -20.85 -31.75 -32.90
N VAL A 132 -20.49 -30.58 -32.37
CA VAL A 132 -19.41 -29.75 -32.94
C VAL A 132 -18.03 -30.40 -32.77
N PHE A 133 -17.79 -31.03 -31.62
CA PHE A 133 -16.53 -31.70 -31.29
C PHE A 133 -16.61 -33.23 -31.52
N GLU A 134 -17.51 -33.69 -32.38
CA GLU A 134 -17.64 -35.11 -32.75
C GLU A 134 -16.30 -35.64 -33.32
N GLY A 135 -15.85 -36.79 -32.82
CA GLY A 135 -14.54 -37.37 -33.16
C GLY A 135 -13.32 -36.74 -32.47
N TRP A 136 -13.47 -35.66 -31.67
CA TRP A 136 -12.36 -35.09 -30.90
C TRP A 136 -11.78 -36.06 -29.87
N ASP A 137 -12.62 -36.84 -29.20
CA ASP A 137 -12.19 -37.83 -28.20
C ASP A 137 -11.24 -38.89 -28.78
N ASP A 138 -11.47 -39.26 -30.03
CA ASP A 138 -10.66 -40.19 -30.82
C ASP A 138 -9.27 -39.61 -31.15
N ILE A 139 -9.19 -38.30 -31.40
CA ILE A 139 -7.96 -37.55 -31.64
C ILE A 139 -7.21 -37.36 -30.31
N PHE A 140 -7.94 -37.05 -29.23
CA PHE A 140 -7.42 -36.93 -27.88
C PHE A 140 -6.77 -38.24 -27.42
N ASP A 141 -7.42 -39.39 -27.59
CA ASP A 141 -6.88 -40.68 -27.15
C ASP A 141 -5.62 -41.08 -27.93
N LYS A 142 -5.59 -40.83 -29.25
CA LYS A 142 -4.40 -41.05 -30.09
C LYS A 142 -3.23 -40.17 -29.63
N LEU A 143 -3.51 -38.91 -29.27
CA LEU A 143 -2.52 -37.97 -28.73
C LEU A 143 -2.00 -38.39 -27.36
N LEU A 144 -2.89 -38.62 -26.39
CA LEU A 144 -2.55 -39.00 -25.02
C LEU A 144 -1.74 -40.29 -25.01
N LYS A 145 -2.20 -41.33 -25.73
CA LYS A 145 -1.50 -42.60 -25.84
C LYS A 145 -0.10 -42.44 -26.45
N GLY A 146 0.04 -41.66 -27.53
CA GLY A 146 1.33 -41.42 -28.15
C GLY A 146 2.34 -40.72 -27.21
N LEU A 147 1.86 -39.81 -26.36
CA LEU A 147 2.68 -39.13 -25.36
C LEU A 147 3.00 -40.04 -24.16
N GLU A 148 2.06 -40.87 -23.69
CA GLU A 148 2.31 -41.86 -22.64
C GLU A 148 3.28 -42.97 -23.11
N ASP A 149 3.13 -43.48 -24.33
CA ASP A 149 4.06 -44.44 -24.95
C ASP A 149 5.47 -43.83 -25.09
N ARG A 150 5.59 -42.56 -25.51
CA ARG A 150 6.86 -41.84 -25.57
C ARG A 150 7.49 -41.66 -24.19
N ALA A 151 6.74 -41.22 -23.19
CA ALA A 151 7.23 -41.07 -21.82
C ALA A 151 7.66 -42.42 -21.21
N MET A 152 6.97 -43.51 -21.54
CA MET A 152 7.37 -44.87 -21.16
C MET A 152 8.66 -45.32 -21.89
N GLN A 153 8.86 -44.94 -23.15
CA GLN A 153 10.11 -45.19 -23.88
C GLN A 153 11.27 -44.40 -23.29
N ASP A 154 11.12 -43.10 -23.02
CA ASP A 154 12.17 -42.27 -22.41
C ASP A 154 12.54 -42.74 -21.00
N ARG A 155 11.57 -43.18 -20.19
CA ARG A 155 11.81 -43.82 -18.89
C ARG A 155 12.60 -45.13 -19.03
N LYS A 156 12.26 -45.97 -20.01
CA LYS A 156 13.02 -47.20 -20.33
C LYS A 156 14.42 -46.90 -20.89
N ALA A 157 14.58 -45.82 -21.64
CA ALA A 157 15.87 -45.38 -22.19
C ALA A 157 16.82 -44.93 -21.08
N ARG A 158 16.37 -44.05 -20.17
CA ARG A 158 17.15 -43.61 -18.99
C ARG A 158 17.57 -44.77 -18.09
N LEU A 159 16.72 -45.77 -17.91
CA LEU A 159 17.05 -46.99 -17.17
C LEU A 159 18.08 -47.88 -17.90
N ARG A 160 18.13 -47.85 -19.23
CA ARG A 160 19.14 -48.57 -20.03
C ARG A 160 20.50 -47.86 -20.08
N THR A 161 20.56 -46.53 -20.00
CA THR A 161 21.84 -45.78 -20.07
C THR A 161 22.76 -46.08 -18.89
N VAL A 162 22.23 -46.57 -17.77
CA VAL A 162 23.00 -46.98 -16.58
C VAL A 162 23.66 -48.37 -16.77
N ALA A 163 23.24 -49.15 -17.77
CA ALA A 163 23.63 -50.55 -17.96
C ALA A 163 24.65 -50.75 -19.09
N ARG A 164 25.87 -50.22 -18.93
CA ARG A 164 27.04 -50.66 -19.72
C ARG A 164 28.34 -50.64 -18.89
N PRO A 165 28.86 -51.79 -18.46
CA PRO A 165 30.19 -51.86 -17.88
C PRO A 165 31.25 -51.45 -18.91
N LEU A 166 32.20 -50.63 -18.49
CA LEU A 166 33.51 -50.56 -19.13
C LEU A 166 34.41 -51.63 -18.49
N PRO A 167 35.30 -52.30 -19.23
CA PRO A 167 36.20 -53.30 -18.66
C PRO A 167 37.22 -52.63 -17.74
N GLU A 168 37.34 -53.15 -16.52
CA GLU A 168 38.33 -52.70 -15.54
C GLU A 168 39.75 -53.11 -15.98
N GLN A 169 40.72 -52.21 -15.82
CA GLN A 169 42.13 -52.56 -15.79
C GLN A 169 42.60 -52.65 -14.34
N PHE A 170 43.13 -53.80 -13.95
CA PHE A 170 43.67 -54.06 -12.62
C PHE A 170 44.99 -53.29 -12.38
N THR A 171 45.07 -52.60 -11.25
CA THR A 171 46.24 -52.66 -10.36
C THR A 171 45.78 -52.69 -8.89
N PRO A 172 46.52 -53.31 -7.96
CA PRO A 172 45.95 -53.88 -6.73
C PRO A 172 46.38 -53.06 -5.47
N PRO A 173 46.19 -53.47 -4.21
CA PRO A 173 45.47 -52.62 -3.25
C PRO A 173 46.32 -52.15 -2.06
N SER A 174 45.72 -51.31 -1.21
CA SER A 174 46.12 -51.21 0.20
C SER A 174 44.89 -50.96 1.08
N ASP A 175 44.86 -51.75 2.15
CA ASP A 175 43.88 -51.85 3.24
C ASP A 175 43.63 -50.49 3.96
N ASP A 176 42.61 -50.31 4.81
CA ASP A 176 41.84 -51.31 5.56
C ASP A 176 40.39 -50.85 5.87
N GLN A 177 39.64 -51.71 6.57
CA GLN A 177 38.19 -51.68 6.74
C GLN A 177 37.72 -50.82 7.94
N SER A 178 36.56 -50.17 7.78
CA SER A 178 35.38 -50.32 8.67
C SER A 178 34.43 -49.11 8.59
N THR A 179 33.19 -49.34 8.16
CA THR A 179 32.04 -48.46 8.47
C THR A 179 30.74 -49.26 8.47
N ALA A 180 30.45 -49.92 9.59
CA ALA A 180 29.12 -50.48 9.90
C ALA A 180 28.47 -49.66 11.04
N PRO A 181 27.20 -49.22 10.91
CA PRO A 181 26.58 -48.34 11.90
C PRO A 181 26.03 -49.11 13.11
N SER A 182 26.33 -48.63 14.32
CA SER A 182 25.72 -49.08 15.57
C SER A 182 24.72 -48.04 16.13
N ARG A 183 23.82 -48.49 17.02
CA ARG A 183 22.68 -47.69 17.52
C ARG A 183 23.03 -46.86 18.76
N SER A 184 22.16 -45.88 19.02
CA SER A 184 22.15 -44.97 20.17
C SER A 184 22.14 -45.64 21.54
N SER A 185 22.80 -44.99 22.51
CA SER A 185 22.53 -45.11 23.95
C SER A 185 22.85 -43.77 24.64
N ASP A 186 22.04 -43.37 25.62
CA ASP A 186 22.18 -42.08 26.30
C ASP A 186 23.36 -42.04 27.29
N THR A 187 24.13 -40.94 27.27
CA THR A 187 24.72 -40.28 28.44
C THR A 187 25.32 -38.92 28.01
N PRO A 188 25.45 -37.91 28.91
CA PRO A 188 25.68 -36.53 28.50
C PRO A 188 27.12 -36.24 28.07
N HIS A 189 27.29 -35.40 27.04
CA HIS A 189 28.59 -34.88 26.64
C HIS A 189 29.04 -33.71 27.52
N ASP A 190 30.19 -33.88 28.17
CA ASP A 190 30.85 -32.90 29.03
C ASP A 190 31.18 -31.59 28.27
N GLU A 191 30.85 -30.44 28.89
CA GLU A 191 30.98 -29.11 28.30
C GLU A 191 32.42 -28.80 27.85
N GLN A 192 33.42 -29.34 28.55
CA GLN A 192 34.83 -29.17 28.21
C GLN A 192 35.19 -29.76 26.84
N GLN A 193 34.51 -30.83 26.42
CA GLN A 193 34.73 -31.48 25.12
C GLN A 193 34.19 -30.63 23.97
N ILE A 194 33.02 -30.00 24.18
CA ILE A 194 32.38 -29.08 23.23
C ILE A 194 33.26 -27.83 23.05
N ALA A 195 33.76 -27.25 24.14
CA ALA A 195 34.63 -26.08 24.12
C ALA A 195 35.91 -26.30 23.27
N ARG A 196 36.60 -27.45 23.44
CA ARG A 196 37.79 -27.80 22.65
C ARG A 196 37.49 -27.90 21.15
N ASN A 197 36.37 -28.54 20.78
CA ASN A 197 35.98 -28.70 19.38
C ASN A 197 35.67 -27.37 18.69
N VAL A 198 34.94 -26.47 19.37
CA VAL A 198 34.66 -25.11 18.87
C VAL A 198 35.96 -24.31 18.69
N GLN A 199 36.90 -24.41 19.64
CA GLN A 199 38.16 -23.68 19.59
C GLN A 199 39.10 -24.19 18.47
N ALA A 200 39.13 -25.51 18.23
CA ALA A 200 39.86 -26.12 17.11
C ALA A 200 39.31 -25.67 15.74
N LEU A 201 37.98 -25.57 15.59
CA LEU A 201 37.35 -25.07 14.37
C LEU A 201 37.68 -23.58 14.13
N LYS A 202 37.65 -22.76 15.19
CA LYS A 202 37.97 -21.32 15.16
C LYS A 202 39.42 -21.06 14.74
N ASN A 203 40.35 -21.95 15.10
CA ASN A 203 41.76 -21.88 14.69
C ASN A 203 41.96 -22.24 13.21
N ARG A 204 41.22 -23.22 12.66
CA ARG A 204 41.29 -23.56 11.23
C ARG A 204 40.80 -22.41 10.33
N LEU A 205 39.75 -21.68 10.74
CA LEU A 205 39.15 -20.60 9.94
C LEU A 205 39.98 -19.31 9.86
N ARG A 206 40.96 -19.08 10.75
CA ARG A 206 41.88 -17.92 10.67
C ARG A 206 43.17 -18.20 9.89
N GLY A 207 43.36 -19.42 9.37
CA GLY A 207 44.66 -19.90 8.87
C GLY A 207 44.99 -19.64 7.38
N ARG A 208 44.05 -19.20 6.54
CA ARG A 208 44.24 -19.09 5.08
C ARG A 208 44.45 -17.65 4.62
N GLY A 209 45.65 -17.10 4.87
CA GLY A 209 45.97 -15.68 4.62
C GLY A 209 47.46 -15.35 4.43
N GLY A 210 48.15 -16.02 3.50
CA GLY A 210 49.55 -15.72 3.14
C GLY A 210 50.10 -16.67 2.07
N ARG A 211 51.26 -16.41 1.44
CA ARG A 211 52.22 -15.28 1.54
C ARG A 211 53.31 -15.38 0.45
N ARG A 212 53.74 -14.26 -0.15
CA ARG A 212 55.08 -14.05 -0.79
C ARG A 212 55.19 -12.58 -1.28
N GLY A 213 56.30 -11.84 -1.18
CA GLY A 213 57.40 -11.82 -0.19
C GLY A 213 57.36 -10.48 0.59
N GLY A 214 58.29 -10.07 1.46
CA GLY A 214 59.66 -10.51 1.75
C GLY A 214 60.68 -9.40 1.39
N GLY A 215 61.38 -8.72 2.32
CA GLY A 215 61.32 -8.76 3.80
C GLY A 215 62.42 -7.89 4.47
N SER A 216 62.53 -7.94 5.81
CA SER A 216 63.55 -7.27 6.69
C SER A 216 63.50 -5.71 6.74
N SER A 217 63.84 -4.99 7.82
CA SER A 217 64.18 -5.26 9.24
C SER A 217 63.74 -4.02 10.08
N ARG A 218 63.25 -4.12 11.34
CA ARG A 218 64.00 -4.01 12.63
C ARG A 218 65.05 -2.86 12.68
N VAL A 219 65.14 -2.00 13.71
CA VAL A 219 64.43 -1.87 15.02
C VAL A 219 64.70 -0.50 15.71
N ALA A 220 63.84 -0.03 16.63
CA ALA A 220 64.07 1.04 17.66
C ALA A 220 64.43 2.48 17.18
N SER A 221 64.51 3.55 18.01
CA SER A 221 63.69 4.01 19.17
C SER A 221 64.23 5.36 19.71
N ARG A 222 63.34 6.35 19.98
CA ARG A 222 63.51 7.58 20.82
C ARG A 222 64.44 8.73 20.35
N THR A 223 64.02 9.97 20.71
CA THR A 223 64.77 11.25 20.91
C THR A 223 65.69 11.76 19.78
N GLY A 224 65.70 13.01 19.35
CA GLY A 224 65.25 14.31 19.90
C GLY A 224 66.27 15.40 19.47
N ALA A 225 65.90 16.70 19.45
CA ALA A 225 66.62 17.81 18.77
C ALA A 225 66.58 17.70 17.21
N ASP A 226 66.22 18.72 16.43
CA ASP A 226 66.79 20.07 16.21
C ASP A 226 68.13 20.03 15.42
N SER A 227 68.39 20.84 14.38
CA SER A 227 67.87 22.20 14.11
C SER A 227 67.81 22.60 12.60
N VAL A 228 67.13 23.74 12.36
CA VAL A 228 66.92 24.54 11.13
C VAL A 228 68.23 25.07 10.48
N PRO A 229 68.28 25.49 9.18
CA PRO A 229 67.67 26.74 8.65
C PRO A 229 67.04 26.60 7.23
N ALA A 230 66.35 27.59 6.62
CA ALA A 230 65.68 28.83 7.08
C ALA A 230 64.65 29.34 6.04
N SER A 231 63.64 30.09 6.51
CA SER A 231 63.06 31.38 6.01
C SER A 231 62.86 31.63 4.49
N ASP A 232 61.79 32.28 4.00
CA ASP A 232 60.55 32.88 4.57
C ASP A 232 59.63 33.29 3.38
N SER A 233 58.42 33.87 3.45
CA SER A 233 57.49 34.39 4.49
C SER A 233 56.05 34.38 3.87
N GLU A 234 54.94 34.80 4.49
CA GLU A 234 54.67 35.38 5.82
C GLU A 234 53.42 34.71 6.46
N SER A 235 52.41 35.41 6.98
CA SER A 235 51.28 34.77 7.71
C SER A 235 49.97 35.59 7.90
N PRO A 236 48.80 34.91 7.99
CA PRO A 236 47.52 35.53 8.35
C PRO A 236 47.13 35.36 9.85
N ALA A 237 46.15 36.15 10.32
CA ALA A 237 45.65 36.10 11.70
C ALA A 237 44.17 36.56 11.84
N LYS A 238 43.41 36.26 12.91
CA LYS A 238 43.20 35.02 13.71
C LYS A 238 42.13 35.27 14.79
N ARG A 239 41.10 34.41 14.95
CA ARG A 239 40.20 34.16 16.14
C ARG A 239 38.83 33.61 15.66
N LYS A 240 38.07 32.78 16.39
CA LYS A 240 38.35 31.85 17.52
C LYS A 240 37.21 30.81 17.57
N VAL A 241 37.48 29.55 17.89
CA VAL A 241 36.45 28.48 17.97
C VAL A 241 35.80 28.42 19.37
N LYS A 242 34.51 28.01 19.44
CA LYS A 242 33.84 27.57 20.67
C LYS A 242 33.23 26.16 20.51
N THR A 243 33.13 25.44 21.63
CA THR A 243 32.94 23.98 21.71
C THR A 243 31.47 23.55 21.70
N LYS A 244 31.17 22.36 21.18
CA LYS A 244 29.88 21.67 21.44
C LYS A 244 29.75 21.31 22.93
N VAL A 245 28.58 21.56 23.50
CA VAL A 245 28.19 21.02 24.83
C VAL A 245 27.63 19.61 24.64
N GLN A 246 28.04 18.66 25.48
CA GLN A 246 27.47 17.31 25.52
C GLN A 246 26.20 17.28 26.39
N ARG A 247 25.26 16.40 26.04
CA ARG A 247 24.13 16.04 26.88
C ARG A 247 24.64 15.18 28.04
N LYS A 248 24.50 15.63 29.30
CA LYS A 248 24.85 14.80 30.46
C LYS A 248 23.98 13.54 30.49
N TRP A 249 24.64 12.40 30.61
CA TRP A 249 24.13 11.20 31.28
C TRP A 249 25.13 10.91 32.40
N GLY A 250 24.66 10.69 33.62
CA GLY A 250 25.50 10.44 34.79
C GLY A 250 24.66 10.05 35.99
N ASP A 251 25.21 9.20 36.85
CA ASP A 251 24.48 8.49 37.90
C ASP A 251 24.33 9.31 39.20
N GLU A 252 23.80 10.53 39.08
CA GLU A 252 23.40 11.37 40.22
C GLU A 252 21.87 11.28 40.45
N PRO A 253 21.39 11.27 41.70
CA PRO A 253 19.96 11.16 42.01
C PRO A 253 19.19 12.42 41.59
N VAL A 254 18.03 12.21 40.97
CA VAL A 254 17.14 13.27 40.43
C VAL A 254 16.60 14.16 41.56
N THR A 255 16.53 15.47 41.34
CA THR A 255 16.09 16.43 42.35
C THR A 255 14.57 16.63 42.36
N GLU A 256 14.04 17.10 43.49
CA GLU A 256 12.60 17.32 43.68
C GLU A 256 12.04 18.38 42.71
N SER A 257 12.85 19.38 42.33
CA SER A 257 12.54 20.37 41.30
C SER A 257 12.42 19.79 39.89
N ASP A 258 13.19 18.74 39.56
CA ASP A 258 13.11 18.11 38.24
C ASP A 258 11.78 17.38 38.08
N MET A 259 11.30 16.70 39.14
CA MET A 259 10.00 16.02 39.14
C MET A 259 8.83 17.02 39.06
N ALA A 260 8.91 18.16 39.76
CA ALA A 260 7.88 19.20 39.71
C ALA A 260 7.72 19.83 38.31
N SER A 261 8.74 19.77 37.45
CA SER A 261 8.69 20.32 36.08
C SER A 261 7.90 19.47 35.07
N LEU A 262 7.39 18.30 35.48
CA LEU A 262 6.80 17.29 34.58
C LEU A 262 5.33 16.96 34.87
N ASP A 263 4.69 17.61 35.85
CA ASP A 263 3.25 17.44 36.12
C ASP A 263 2.41 18.49 35.38
N PHE A 264 1.36 18.01 34.69
CA PHE A 264 0.40 18.79 33.91
C PHE A 264 -1.03 18.27 34.16
N SER A 265 -1.36 17.99 35.42
CA SER A 265 -2.61 17.34 35.84
C SER A 265 -3.80 18.28 36.09
N LEU A 266 -3.60 19.61 36.15
CA LEU A 266 -4.66 20.59 36.49
C LEU A 266 -4.78 21.74 35.47
N ASP A 267 -6.01 21.96 34.99
CA ASP A 267 -6.43 23.13 34.19
C ASP A 267 -6.95 24.29 35.07
N LYS A 268 -7.19 25.48 34.48
CA LYS A 268 -7.79 26.62 35.19
C LYS A 268 -8.62 27.59 34.28
N ASP A 269 -9.88 27.20 34.05
CA ASP A 269 -11.13 27.97 33.80
C ASP A 269 -11.21 29.17 32.82
N GLY A 270 -12.23 29.21 31.92
CA GLY A 270 -12.45 30.36 30.99
C GLY A 270 -13.65 30.52 30.00
N ALA A 271 -14.53 29.53 29.67
CA ALA A 271 -15.79 29.67 28.84
C ALA A 271 -15.64 30.08 27.32
N SER A 272 -16.62 30.26 26.38
CA SER A 272 -17.98 29.69 25.98
C SER A 272 -18.54 30.45 24.70
N ASN A 273 -19.54 30.11 23.84
CA ASN A 273 -20.33 28.91 23.40
C ASN A 273 -21.30 29.23 22.18
N ALA A 274 -21.75 28.21 21.41
CA ALA A 274 -23.06 28.03 20.68
C ALA A 274 -23.37 28.48 19.19
N ASN A 275 -24.47 27.94 18.60
CA ASN A 275 -24.81 27.63 17.16
C ASN A 275 -25.85 28.58 16.45
N VAL A 276 -26.21 28.63 15.12
CA VAL A 276 -26.05 27.88 13.81
C VAL A 276 -27.29 27.08 13.24
N GLY A 277 -27.64 27.18 11.92
CA GLY A 277 -28.82 26.56 11.20
C GLY A 277 -28.74 26.44 9.63
N SER A 278 -29.71 25.80 8.89
CA SER A 278 -29.54 25.16 7.53
C SER A 278 -30.72 25.15 6.48
N HIS A 279 -30.62 24.33 5.39
CA HIS A 279 -31.49 24.03 4.18
C HIS A 279 -31.38 24.97 2.93
N ASP A 280 -31.49 24.58 1.63
CA ASP A 280 -31.80 23.29 0.92
C ASP A 280 -31.05 23.14 -0.48
N LEU A 281 -31.43 22.23 -1.43
CA LEU A 281 -30.54 21.64 -2.48
C LEU A 281 -31.03 21.54 -3.97
N GLN A 282 -32.32 21.52 -4.31
CA GLN A 282 -32.81 20.94 -5.61
C GLN A 282 -32.38 21.58 -6.96
N ALA A 283 -31.60 22.67 -6.99
CA ALA A 283 -31.31 23.44 -8.21
C ALA A 283 -30.10 22.98 -9.06
N LEU A 284 -29.33 21.97 -8.61
CA LEU A 284 -27.93 21.77 -9.04
C LEU A 284 -27.65 20.63 -10.05
N VAL A 285 -28.66 20.00 -10.64
CA VAL A 285 -28.46 18.89 -11.59
C VAL A 285 -28.72 19.32 -13.04
N ASP A 286 -27.64 19.60 -13.79
CA ASP A 286 -27.71 19.81 -15.24
C ASP A 286 -28.01 18.49 -15.96
N GLN A 287 -29.18 18.40 -16.59
CA GLN A 287 -29.64 17.21 -17.31
C GLN A 287 -28.81 16.91 -18.57
N ALA A 288 -28.05 17.87 -19.12
CA ALA A 288 -27.16 17.64 -20.26
C ALA A 288 -25.92 16.80 -19.91
N SER A 289 -25.62 16.61 -18.61
CA SER A 289 -24.57 15.71 -18.11
C SER A 289 -25.00 14.24 -18.06
N LEU A 290 -26.30 13.95 -18.24
CA LEU A 290 -26.86 12.62 -18.03
C LEU A 290 -26.67 11.70 -19.25
N GLY A 291 -26.45 10.42 -18.95
CA GLY A 291 -26.29 9.35 -19.92
C GLY A 291 -27.61 8.91 -20.58
N THR A 292 -27.51 8.27 -21.73
CA THR A 292 -28.68 7.77 -22.46
C THR A 292 -29.07 6.36 -22.02
N ARG A 293 -30.37 6.11 -21.87
CA ARG A 293 -30.90 4.76 -21.68
C ARG A 293 -31.12 4.05 -23.01
N THR A 294 -30.70 2.78 -23.09
CA THR A 294 -31.14 1.86 -24.15
C THR A 294 -32.61 1.47 -23.92
N ARG A 295 -33.25 0.85 -24.93
CA ARG A 295 -34.68 0.47 -24.85
C ARG A 295 -34.99 -0.53 -23.73
N ASP A 296 -33.98 -1.24 -23.25
CA ASP A 296 -34.08 -2.26 -22.19
C ASP A 296 -33.80 -1.68 -20.78
N GLY A 297 -33.57 -0.36 -20.68
CA GLY A 297 -33.53 0.39 -19.42
C GLY A 297 -32.15 0.62 -18.79
N LEU A 298 -31.10 0.01 -19.34
CA LEU A 298 -29.71 0.24 -18.90
C LEU A 298 -29.25 1.66 -19.30
N TYR A 299 -28.55 2.34 -18.40
CA TYR A 299 -28.14 3.74 -18.53
C TYR A 299 -26.63 3.81 -18.86
N GLU A 300 -26.29 4.17 -20.10
CA GLU A 300 -24.90 4.31 -20.54
C GLU A 300 -24.39 5.72 -20.27
N VAL A 301 -23.31 5.82 -19.48
CA VAL A 301 -22.61 7.08 -19.20
C VAL A 301 -21.74 7.45 -20.40
N LYS A 302 -21.66 8.74 -20.71
CA LYS A 302 -20.87 9.28 -21.82
C LYS A 302 -19.37 9.18 -21.49
N ASP A 303 -18.65 8.31 -22.18
CA ASP A 303 -17.21 8.07 -21.94
C ASP A 303 -16.36 9.34 -22.04
N TRP A 304 -15.41 9.47 -21.12
CA TRP A 304 -14.48 10.61 -21.03
C TRP A 304 -13.18 10.29 -21.77
N GLU A 305 -12.83 11.07 -22.79
CA GLU A 305 -11.61 10.84 -23.57
C GLU A 305 -10.35 11.06 -22.71
N PHE A 306 -9.41 10.11 -22.77
CA PHE A 306 -8.12 10.24 -22.10
C PHE A 306 -7.23 11.29 -22.78
N SER A 307 -7.03 12.42 -22.09
CA SER A 307 -6.05 13.44 -22.45
C SER A 307 -4.65 12.85 -22.67
N LYS A 308 -3.94 13.31 -23.70
CA LYS A 308 -2.61 12.80 -24.05
C LYS A 308 -1.53 13.34 -23.10
N ASP A 309 -1.07 12.50 -22.17
CA ASP A 309 0.04 12.78 -21.26
C ASP A 309 1.40 12.90 -21.99
N VAL A 310 1.68 14.08 -22.54
CA VAL A 310 2.90 14.40 -23.33
C VAL A 310 4.22 14.12 -22.58
N GLU A 311 4.21 14.07 -21.25
CA GLU A 311 5.42 13.75 -20.46
C GLU A 311 5.71 12.25 -20.33
N THR A 312 4.68 11.40 -20.23
CA THR A 312 4.91 9.93 -20.18
C THR A 312 5.51 9.41 -21.48
N ASP A 313 5.06 9.94 -22.62
CA ASP A 313 5.61 9.56 -23.93
C ASP A 313 7.08 9.99 -24.08
N LYS A 314 7.51 11.13 -23.51
CA LYS A 314 8.92 11.57 -23.54
C LYS A 314 9.85 10.61 -22.77
N PHE A 315 9.44 10.15 -21.59
CA PHE A 315 10.26 9.21 -20.81
C PHE A 315 10.36 7.84 -21.50
N ILE A 316 9.26 7.37 -22.09
CA ILE A 316 9.21 6.11 -22.85
C ILE A 316 10.01 6.22 -24.17
N ALA A 317 9.89 7.33 -24.90
CA ALA A 317 10.64 7.54 -26.15
C ALA A 317 12.16 7.59 -25.93
N ASN A 318 12.62 8.22 -24.84
CA ASN A 318 14.05 8.25 -24.50
C ASN A 318 14.63 6.86 -24.14
N ALA A 319 13.80 5.94 -23.63
CA ALA A 319 14.19 4.56 -23.36
C ALA A 319 14.16 3.65 -24.61
N LEU A 320 13.65 4.15 -25.75
CA LEU A 320 13.39 3.38 -26.97
C LEU A 320 14.32 3.71 -28.15
N GLN A 321 15.39 4.49 -27.95
CA GLN A 321 16.35 4.77 -29.03
C GLN A 321 17.04 3.47 -29.50
N PRO A 322 16.92 3.08 -30.79
CA PRO A 322 17.58 1.87 -31.28
C PRO A 322 19.09 2.07 -31.38
N THR A 323 19.87 1.17 -30.80
CA THR A 323 21.28 1.01 -31.17
C THR A 323 21.35 0.58 -32.62
N ALA A 324 21.91 1.43 -33.49
CA ALA A 324 21.82 1.24 -34.94
C ALA A 324 22.49 -0.06 -35.41
N ALA A 325 21.69 -0.93 -36.05
CA ALA A 325 22.14 -2.11 -36.78
C ALA A 325 21.77 -1.95 -38.26
N THR A 326 22.66 -2.37 -39.16
CA THR A 326 22.51 -2.17 -40.61
C THR A 326 21.46 -3.10 -41.23
N PRO A 327 20.66 -2.64 -42.22
CA PRO A 327 19.65 -3.46 -42.86
C PRO A 327 20.25 -4.38 -43.95
N SER A 328 20.03 -5.68 -43.83
CA SER A 328 20.09 -6.61 -44.97
C SER A 328 18.73 -6.64 -45.69
N SER A 329 18.75 -6.88 -47.00
CA SER A 329 17.56 -6.86 -47.87
C SER A 329 16.89 -8.24 -48.00
N LEU A 330 15.72 -8.26 -48.66
CA LEU A 330 14.86 -9.43 -48.96
C LEU A 330 13.99 -9.94 -47.80
N GLY A 331 12.83 -9.30 -47.62
CA GLY A 331 11.73 -9.78 -46.76
C GLY A 331 10.44 -8.94 -46.81
N THR A 332 10.45 -7.80 -47.49
CA THR A 332 9.53 -6.67 -47.31
C THR A 332 8.11 -6.82 -47.86
N LEU A 333 7.71 -8.00 -48.38
CA LEU A 333 6.41 -8.21 -49.03
C LEU A 333 5.35 -8.82 -48.10
N GLY A 334 5.72 -9.59 -47.08
CA GLY A 334 4.75 -10.18 -46.13
C GLY A 334 4.14 -9.16 -45.16
N THR A 335 4.93 -8.18 -44.73
CA THR A 335 4.53 -7.18 -43.72
C THR A 335 3.63 -6.05 -44.23
N LEU A 336 3.45 -5.92 -45.54
CA LEU A 336 2.55 -4.91 -46.12
C LEU A 336 1.09 -5.40 -46.18
N PHE A 337 0.84 -6.67 -46.51
CA PHE A 337 -0.53 -7.21 -46.56
C PHE A 337 -1.22 -7.22 -45.19
N ALA A 338 -0.46 -7.47 -44.11
CA ALA A 338 -0.99 -7.40 -42.74
C ALA A 338 -1.37 -5.97 -42.27
N ARG A 339 -0.96 -4.92 -43.00
CA ARG A 339 -1.40 -3.53 -42.71
C ARG A 339 -2.74 -3.17 -43.34
N LEU A 340 -3.20 -3.93 -44.34
CA LEU A 340 -4.48 -3.69 -45.04
C LEU A 340 -5.71 -4.20 -44.28
N THR A 341 -5.55 -5.04 -43.26
CA THR A 341 -6.65 -5.63 -42.47
C THR A 341 -6.88 -4.98 -41.10
N GLY A 342 -6.16 -3.91 -40.76
CA GLY A 342 -6.49 -3.03 -39.63
C GLY A 342 -6.36 -3.60 -38.22
N SER A 343 -5.86 -4.82 -38.03
CA SER A 343 -5.64 -5.43 -36.70
C SER A 343 -4.22 -5.98 -36.56
N LYS A 344 -3.41 -5.41 -35.67
CA LYS A 344 -2.10 -5.99 -35.33
C LYS A 344 -2.26 -7.04 -34.23
N VAL A 345 -1.69 -8.23 -34.44
CA VAL A 345 -1.50 -9.22 -33.37
C VAL A 345 -0.27 -8.84 -32.55
N LEU A 346 -0.39 -8.83 -31.22
CA LEU A 346 0.73 -8.54 -30.31
C LEU A 346 1.67 -9.74 -30.18
N SER A 347 2.93 -9.55 -30.58
CA SER A 347 4.00 -10.52 -30.30
C SER A 347 4.72 -10.20 -28.98
N GLU A 348 5.40 -11.20 -28.41
CA GLU A 348 6.27 -11.00 -27.24
C GLU A 348 7.35 -9.93 -27.50
N GLN A 349 7.91 -9.92 -28.72
CA GLN A 349 8.95 -8.97 -29.13
C GLN A 349 8.44 -7.52 -29.19
N ASP A 350 7.17 -7.31 -29.56
CA ASP A 350 6.53 -5.98 -29.52
C ASP A 350 6.30 -5.48 -28.09
N LEU A 351 6.01 -6.39 -27.16
CA LEU A 351 5.65 -6.06 -25.78
C LEU A 351 6.87 -5.82 -24.89
N LYS A 352 7.94 -6.60 -25.08
CA LYS A 352 9.14 -6.63 -24.22
C LYS A 352 9.73 -5.26 -23.85
N PRO A 353 9.98 -4.31 -24.78
CA PRO A 353 10.56 -3.02 -24.41
C PRO A 353 9.56 -2.11 -23.67
N VAL A 354 8.27 -2.22 -23.97
CA VAL A 354 7.20 -1.46 -23.30
C VAL A 354 7.03 -1.95 -21.86
N LEU A 355 7.07 -3.27 -21.64
CA LEU A 355 6.95 -3.90 -20.32
C LEU A 355 8.15 -3.56 -19.41
N GLU A 356 9.38 -3.56 -19.93
CA GLU A 356 10.55 -3.16 -19.14
C GLU A 356 10.49 -1.66 -18.76
N GLY A 357 10.02 -0.79 -19.66
CA GLY A 357 9.77 0.63 -19.34
C GLY A 357 8.69 0.82 -18.26
N MET A 358 7.61 0.05 -18.31
CA MET A 358 6.55 0.08 -17.29
C MET A 358 7.02 -0.48 -15.94
N LYS A 359 7.79 -1.57 -15.94
CA LYS A 359 8.45 -2.12 -14.75
C LYS A 359 9.36 -1.10 -14.07
N GLN A 360 10.18 -0.38 -14.83
CA GLN A 360 11.02 0.70 -14.29
C GLN A 360 10.18 1.87 -13.74
N HIS A 361 9.03 2.18 -14.36
CA HIS A 361 8.09 3.15 -13.82
C HIS A 361 7.49 2.70 -12.47
N LEU A 362 7.04 1.44 -12.36
CA LEU A 362 6.53 0.87 -11.10
C LEU A 362 7.59 0.92 -9.99
N MET A 363 8.83 0.51 -10.29
CA MET A 363 9.95 0.59 -9.34
C MET A 363 10.24 2.04 -8.90
N LYS A 364 10.22 3.00 -9.83
CA LYS A 364 10.37 4.45 -9.51
C LYS A 364 9.24 4.96 -8.59
N LYS A 365 8.05 4.39 -8.68
CA LYS A 365 6.87 4.65 -7.82
C LYS A 365 6.88 3.84 -6.51
N ASN A 366 8.04 3.28 -6.11
CA ASN A 366 8.25 2.48 -4.90
C ASN A 366 7.45 1.15 -4.86
N VAL A 367 7.18 0.55 -6.02
CA VAL A 367 6.77 -0.87 -6.10
C VAL A 367 8.02 -1.73 -5.96
N ALA A 368 7.94 -2.83 -5.21
CA ALA A 368 9.05 -3.77 -5.06
C ALA A 368 9.46 -4.38 -6.41
N LYS A 369 10.74 -4.72 -6.59
CA LYS A 369 11.29 -5.19 -7.87
C LYS A 369 10.58 -6.45 -8.37
N GLU A 370 10.59 -7.52 -7.58
CA GLU A 370 10.00 -8.82 -7.93
C GLU A 370 8.51 -8.72 -8.24
N ILE A 371 7.83 -7.81 -7.53
CA ILE A 371 6.41 -7.50 -7.71
C ILE A 371 6.18 -6.77 -9.05
N SER A 372 7.04 -5.80 -9.39
CA SER A 372 7.00 -5.09 -10.67
C SER A 372 7.27 -6.03 -11.85
N GLU A 373 8.18 -7.00 -11.65
CA GLU A 373 8.49 -8.05 -12.62
C GLU A 373 7.28 -8.98 -12.84
N LYS A 374 6.73 -9.61 -11.79
CA LYS A 374 5.56 -10.49 -11.89
C LYS A 374 4.32 -9.81 -12.50
N VAL A 375 4.06 -8.55 -12.15
CA VAL A 375 2.91 -7.80 -12.70
C VAL A 375 3.09 -7.50 -14.19
N CYS A 376 4.30 -7.12 -14.63
CA CYS A 376 4.56 -6.88 -16.06
C CYS A 376 4.61 -8.18 -16.87
N GLU A 377 5.10 -9.26 -16.29
CA GLU A 377 5.13 -10.60 -16.90
C GLU A 377 3.71 -11.11 -17.17
N GLY A 378 2.84 -11.18 -16.16
CA GLY A 378 1.44 -11.62 -16.34
C GLY A 378 0.61 -10.69 -17.23
N VAL A 379 0.91 -9.38 -17.27
CA VAL A 379 0.32 -8.47 -18.26
C VAL A 379 0.79 -8.80 -19.68
N GLY A 380 2.08 -9.07 -19.86
CA GLY A 380 2.65 -9.52 -21.14
C GLY A 380 2.02 -10.81 -21.64
N GLU A 381 1.98 -11.85 -20.81
CA GLU A 381 1.31 -13.12 -21.10
C GLU A 381 -0.15 -12.91 -21.53
N SER A 382 -0.90 -12.06 -20.83
CA SER A 382 -2.32 -11.78 -21.13
C SER A 382 -2.55 -11.07 -22.46
N LEU A 383 -1.53 -10.40 -22.99
CA LEU A 383 -1.57 -9.61 -24.22
C LEU A 383 -0.99 -10.35 -25.44
N VAL A 384 -0.06 -11.30 -25.27
CA VAL A 384 0.48 -12.10 -26.37
C VAL A 384 -0.66 -12.81 -27.11
N GLY A 385 -0.69 -12.62 -28.43
CA GLY A 385 -1.74 -13.14 -29.33
C GLY A 385 -2.96 -12.24 -29.49
N LYS A 386 -3.25 -11.31 -28.55
CA LYS A 386 -4.42 -10.43 -28.70
C LYS A 386 -4.26 -9.49 -29.90
N LYS A 387 -5.37 -9.32 -30.64
CA LYS A 387 -5.50 -8.35 -31.72
C LYS A 387 -5.80 -6.97 -31.13
N VAL A 388 -4.96 -5.97 -31.43
CA VAL A 388 -5.24 -4.57 -31.11
C VAL A 388 -6.05 -3.93 -32.25
N GLY A 389 -7.04 -3.11 -31.91
CA GLY A 389 -7.80 -2.33 -32.90
C GLY A 389 -6.91 -1.30 -33.61
N GLY A 390 -7.18 -1.03 -34.89
CA GLY A 390 -6.27 -0.30 -35.79
C GLY A 390 -5.85 1.12 -35.40
N PHE A 391 -6.51 1.73 -34.40
CA PHE A 391 -6.18 3.06 -33.87
C PHE A 391 -5.43 3.02 -32.53
N GLN A 392 -5.25 1.85 -31.93
CA GLN A 392 -4.69 1.68 -30.58
C GLN A 392 -3.23 1.24 -30.62
N THR A 393 -2.36 1.94 -29.90
CA THR A 393 -0.92 1.62 -29.83
C THR A 393 -0.62 0.51 -28.83
N THR A 394 0.51 -0.19 -29.01
CA THR A 394 1.02 -1.17 -28.02
C THR A 394 1.14 -0.55 -26.62
N ASN A 395 1.62 0.69 -26.53
CA ASN A 395 1.74 1.41 -25.26
C ASN A 395 0.38 1.60 -24.57
N ALA A 396 -0.66 1.97 -25.32
CA ALA A 396 -2.01 2.11 -24.78
C ALA A 396 -2.60 0.76 -24.34
N ALA A 397 -2.41 -0.31 -25.13
CA ALA A 397 -2.82 -1.66 -24.76
C ALA A 397 -2.16 -2.15 -23.46
N VAL A 398 -0.84 -1.96 -23.32
CA VAL A 398 -0.09 -2.28 -22.09
C VAL A 398 -0.54 -1.41 -20.92
N ARG A 399 -0.70 -0.08 -21.09
CA ARG A 399 -1.14 0.84 -20.01
C ARG A 399 -2.52 0.47 -19.47
N MET A 400 -3.47 0.11 -20.33
CA MET A 400 -4.82 -0.31 -19.90
C MET A 400 -4.83 -1.71 -19.26
N ALA A 401 -4.14 -2.69 -19.84
CA ALA A 401 -4.04 -4.03 -19.27
C ALA A 401 -3.34 -4.02 -17.90
N LEU A 402 -2.28 -3.21 -17.75
CA LEU A 402 -1.61 -2.95 -16.49
C LEU A 402 -2.54 -2.28 -15.48
N SER A 403 -3.25 -1.20 -15.87
CA SER A 403 -4.24 -0.55 -15.00
C SER A 403 -5.34 -1.50 -14.50
N THR A 404 -5.85 -2.35 -15.40
CA THR A 404 -6.85 -3.39 -15.06
C THR A 404 -6.28 -4.43 -14.09
N SER A 405 -5.05 -4.89 -14.31
CA SER A 405 -4.35 -5.83 -13.42
C SER A 405 -4.13 -5.22 -12.03
N LEU A 406 -3.58 -4.00 -11.96
CA LEU A 406 -3.35 -3.26 -10.72
C LEU A 406 -4.66 -3.01 -9.95
N THR A 407 -5.75 -2.70 -10.64
CA THR A 407 -7.07 -2.47 -10.03
C THR A 407 -7.65 -3.77 -9.46
N ARG A 408 -7.59 -4.87 -10.20
CA ARG A 408 -7.99 -6.21 -9.73
C ARG A 408 -7.18 -6.65 -8.50
N ILE A 409 -5.89 -6.35 -8.50
CA ILE A 409 -4.96 -6.67 -7.41
C ILE A 409 -5.26 -5.87 -6.14
N LEU A 410 -5.47 -4.55 -6.27
CA LEU A 410 -5.73 -3.64 -5.15
C LEU A 410 -7.15 -3.75 -4.58
N THR A 411 -8.06 -4.43 -5.28
CA THR A 411 -9.45 -4.67 -4.84
C THR A 411 -9.54 -6.03 -4.12
N PRO A 412 -9.68 -6.08 -2.78
CA PRO A 412 -9.76 -7.35 -2.07
C PRO A 412 -11.09 -8.07 -2.33
N LYS A 413 -11.05 -9.39 -2.52
CA LYS A 413 -12.25 -10.25 -2.60
C LYS A 413 -12.95 -10.44 -1.26
N THR A 414 -12.23 -10.28 -0.15
CA THR A 414 -12.73 -10.40 1.22
C THR A 414 -13.30 -9.07 1.69
N SER A 415 -14.46 -9.09 2.36
CA SER A 415 -15.12 -7.87 2.85
C SER A 415 -14.20 -7.04 3.75
N THR A 416 -14.11 -5.75 3.43
CA THR A 416 -13.50 -4.68 4.23
C THR A 416 -14.36 -4.27 5.41
N ASP A 417 -15.64 -4.67 5.48
CA ASP A 417 -16.58 -4.14 6.46
C ASP A 417 -16.37 -4.72 7.86
N LEU A 418 -15.54 -4.00 8.62
CA LEU A 418 -15.25 -4.25 10.02
C LEU A 418 -16.46 -3.95 10.93
N LEU A 419 -17.34 -3.00 10.58
CA LEU A 419 -18.54 -2.68 11.37
C LEU A 419 -19.58 -3.80 11.24
N LEU A 420 -19.82 -4.29 10.03
CA LEU A 420 -20.67 -5.47 9.80
C LEU A 420 -20.08 -6.71 10.48
N SER A 421 -18.75 -6.88 10.44
CA SER A 421 -18.08 -8.00 11.14
C SER A 421 -18.29 -7.94 12.66
N ILE A 422 -18.10 -6.76 13.27
CA ILE A 422 -18.35 -6.50 14.69
C ILE A 422 -19.83 -6.73 15.02
N ARG A 423 -20.75 -6.07 14.29
CA ARG A 423 -22.20 -6.19 14.49
C ARG A 423 -22.70 -7.61 14.32
N THR A 424 -22.17 -8.39 13.38
CA THR A 424 -22.56 -9.79 13.17
C THR A 424 -22.15 -10.67 14.35
N LYS A 425 -20.93 -10.49 14.89
CA LYS A 425 -20.51 -11.17 16.13
C LYS A 425 -21.40 -10.77 17.30
N LEU A 426 -21.64 -9.47 17.48
CA LEU A 426 -22.41 -8.91 18.59
C LEU A 426 -23.94 -9.09 18.48
N SER A 427 -24.48 -9.45 17.31
CA SER A 427 -25.89 -9.81 17.13
C SER A 427 -26.15 -11.31 17.06
N SER A 428 -25.10 -12.13 16.90
CA SER A 428 -25.24 -13.59 16.83
C SER A 428 -26.00 -14.16 18.06
N PRO A 429 -26.98 -15.06 17.84
CA PRO A 429 -27.69 -15.71 18.94
C PRO A 429 -26.78 -16.76 19.58
N LEU A 430 -26.68 -16.71 20.90
CA LEU A 430 -25.87 -17.62 21.71
C LEU A 430 -26.78 -18.52 22.56
N PRO A 431 -26.35 -19.76 22.89
CA PRO A 431 -27.01 -20.57 23.91
C PRO A 431 -27.04 -19.82 25.25
N SER A 432 -28.09 -20.01 26.05
CA SER A 432 -28.27 -19.36 27.35
C SER A 432 -27.17 -19.66 28.39
N SER A 433 -26.30 -20.63 28.12
CA SER A 433 -25.10 -20.97 28.90
C SER A 433 -23.82 -20.23 28.47
N GLN A 434 -23.84 -19.41 27.42
CA GLN A 434 -22.67 -18.71 26.89
C GLN A 434 -22.84 -17.19 26.91
N GLN A 435 -21.93 -16.51 27.61
CA GLN A 435 -21.79 -15.06 27.54
C GLN A 435 -21.21 -14.62 26.18
N ARG A 436 -21.62 -13.43 25.73
CA ARG A 436 -21.14 -12.83 24.48
C ARG A 436 -19.69 -12.38 24.61
N MET A 437 -18.83 -12.85 23.71
CA MET A 437 -17.43 -12.45 23.66
C MET A 437 -17.27 -11.15 22.84
N PRO A 438 -16.42 -10.19 23.28
CA PRO A 438 -16.14 -8.96 22.54
C PRO A 438 -15.43 -9.25 21.22
N TYR A 439 -15.46 -8.30 20.28
CA TYR A 439 -14.70 -8.39 19.04
C TYR A 439 -13.24 -7.97 19.27
N SER A 440 -12.27 -8.79 18.88
CA SER A 440 -10.86 -8.64 19.27
C SER A 440 -9.95 -8.40 18.07
N ILE A 441 -9.17 -7.30 18.14
CA ILE A 441 -8.32 -6.82 17.05
C ILE A 441 -6.88 -6.65 17.55
N THR A 442 -5.95 -7.42 16.99
CA THR A 442 -4.53 -7.38 17.36
C THR A 442 -3.71 -6.62 16.31
N PHE A 443 -3.02 -5.57 16.73
CA PHE A 443 -2.16 -4.76 15.86
C PHE A 443 -0.71 -5.26 15.92
N VAL A 444 -0.15 -5.66 14.78
CA VAL A 444 1.18 -6.26 14.64
C VAL A 444 2.03 -5.51 13.61
N GLY A 445 3.35 -5.70 13.61
CA GLY A 445 4.27 -5.05 12.66
C GLY A 445 5.55 -4.51 13.30
N VAL A 446 6.46 -3.99 12.47
CA VAL A 446 7.83 -3.62 12.88
C VAL A 446 7.90 -2.36 13.77
N ASN A 447 9.11 -1.96 14.15
CA ASN A 447 9.35 -0.77 14.96
C ASN A 447 9.03 0.52 14.19
N GLY A 448 8.57 1.58 14.87
CA GLY A 448 8.41 2.93 14.28
C GLY A 448 7.23 3.15 13.31
N VAL A 449 6.52 2.11 12.87
CA VAL A 449 5.37 2.20 11.92
C VAL A 449 4.10 2.88 12.49
N GLY A 450 4.04 3.12 13.80
CA GLY A 450 2.92 3.82 14.44
C GLY A 450 1.70 2.97 14.82
N LYS A 451 1.91 1.75 15.34
CA LYS A 451 0.82 0.85 15.83
C LYS A 451 -0.11 1.55 16.82
N SER A 452 0.39 1.91 18.01
CA SER A 452 -0.34 2.58 19.10
C SER A 452 -1.16 3.78 18.62
N THR A 453 -0.58 4.60 17.74
CA THR A 453 -1.22 5.81 17.20
C THR A 453 -2.38 5.50 16.25
N ASN A 454 -2.23 4.54 15.34
CA ASN A 454 -3.30 4.20 14.39
C ASN A 454 -4.35 3.27 15.01
N LEU A 455 -3.99 2.45 16.00
CA LEU A 455 -4.93 1.80 16.91
C LEU A 455 -5.84 2.85 17.59
N SER A 456 -5.26 3.95 18.08
CA SER A 456 -6.03 5.03 18.71
C SER A 456 -6.97 5.75 17.72
N LYS A 457 -6.61 5.85 16.43
CA LYS A 457 -7.53 6.32 15.37
C LYS A 457 -8.67 5.34 15.10
N VAL A 458 -8.38 4.04 15.06
CA VAL A 458 -9.42 3.00 14.93
C VAL A 458 -10.35 3.02 16.15
N CYS A 459 -9.80 3.25 17.35
CA CYS A 459 -10.59 3.46 18.57
C CYS A 459 -11.56 4.64 18.41
N PHE A 460 -11.06 5.83 18.02
CA PHE A 460 -11.89 7.01 17.76
C PHE A 460 -13.05 6.71 16.78
N TRP A 461 -12.75 6.10 15.64
CA TRP A 461 -13.76 5.72 14.64
C TRP A 461 -14.79 4.70 15.16
N LEU A 462 -14.39 3.75 16.01
CA LEU A 462 -15.32 2.81 16.65
C LEU A 462 -16.24 3.51 17.67
N ILE A 463 -15.72 4.46 18.44
CA ILE A 463 -16.49 5.26 19.41
C ILE A 463 -17.51 6.16 18.68
N GLN A 464 -17.10 6.78 17.57
CA GLN A 464 -18.02 7.52 16.68
C GLN A 464 -19.16 6.64 16.13
N ASN A 465 -18.93 5.33 15.99
CA ASN A 465 -19.93 4.34 15.59
C ASN A 465 -20.74 3.76 16.77
N GLY A 466 -20.61 4.33 17.97
CA GLY A 466 -21.39 3.98 19.16
C GLY A 466 -20.94 2.71 19.88
N LEU A 467 -19.71 2.25 19.65
CA LEU A 467 -19.16 1.02 20.23
C LEU A 467 -18.29 1.32 21.47
N ARG A 468 -18.38 0.46 22.48
CA ARG A 468 -17.55 0.48 23.70
C ARG A 468 -16.22 -0.21 23.42
N VAL A 469 -15.10 0.47 23.68
CA VAL A 469 -13.77 0.01 23.28
C VAL A 469 -12.80 -0.07 24.46
N LEU A 470 -12.25 -1.26 24.71
CA LEU A 470 -11.15 -1.48 25.63
C LEU A 470 -9.83 -1.51 24.85
N ILE A 471 -8.86 -0.66 25.21
CA ILE A 471 -7.49 -0.75 24.69
C ILE A 471 -6.67 -1.62 25.64
N ALA A 472 -6.03 -2.67 25.12
CA ALA A 472 -5.16 -3.56 25.89
C ALA A 472 -3.68 -3.24 25.63
N ALA A 473 -2.98 -2.73 26.65
CA ALA A 473 -1.59 -2.34 26.59
C ALA A 473 -0.64 -3.56 26.69
N CYS A 474 -0.40 -4.24 25.57
CA CYS A 474 0.46 -5.43 25.49
C CYS A 474 1.85 -5.13 24.88
N ASP A 475 2.24 -3.85 24.77
CA ASP A 475 3.64 -3.43 24.59
C ASP A 475 4.32 -3.25 25.96
N THR A 476 4.69 -4.37 26.58
CA THR A 476 5.36 -4.41 27.89
C THR A 476 6.88 -4.24 27.83
N PHE A 477 7.44 -3.95 26.65
CA PHE A 477 8.88 -3.92 26.37
C PHE A 477 9.43 -2.51 26.11
N ARG A 478 8.69 -1.67 25.38
CA ARG A 478 9.12 -0.30 25.06
C ARG A 478 8.75 0.66 26.20
N SER A 479 9.76 1.31 26.79
CA SER A 479 9.55 2.37 27.77
C SER A 479 8.66 3.49 27.22
N GLY A 480 7.69 3.95 28.02
CA GLY A 480 6.70 4.96 27.65
C GLY A 480 5.55 4.46 26.76
N ALA A 481 5.48 3.18 26.39
CA ALA A 481 4.40 2.64 25.57
C ALA A 481 3.04 2.62 26.29
N VAL A 482 3.02 2.28 27.59
CA VAL A 482 1.80 2.30 28.40
C VAL A 482 1.35 3.75 28.63
N GLU A 483 2.28 4.65 28.97
CA GLU A 483 2.02 6.08 29.10
C GLU A 483 1.47 6.69 27.80
N GLN A 484 2.00 6.31 26.63
CA GLN A 484 1.47 6.73 25.33
C GLN A 484 0.01 6.32 25.15
N LEU A 485 -0.35 5.07 25.48
CA LEU A 485 -1.73 4.61 25.40
C LEU A 485 -2.61 5.27 26.47
N ARG A 486 -2.09 5.59 27.66
CA ARG A 486 -2.80 6.31 28.72
C ARG A 486 -3.14 7.74 28.33
N VAL A 487 -2.23 8.45 27.63
CA VAL A 487 -2.53 9.75 27.01
C VAL A 487 -3.56 9.62 25.90
N HIS A 488 -3.43 8.62 25.02
CA HIS A 488 -4.44 8.38 23.97
C HIS A 488 -5.84 8.08 24.56
N VAL A 489 -5.95 7.22 25.58
CA VAL A 489 -7.23 6.94 26.25
C VAL A 489 -7.76 8.18 26.98
N ARG A 490 -6.95 8.92 27.74
CA ARG A 490 -7.38 10.19 28.37
C ARG A 490 -8.01 11.13 27.34
N ASN A 491 -7.34 11.33 26.20
CA ASN A 491 -7.83 12.20 25.14
C ASN A 491 -9.11 11.65 24.48
N LEU A 492 -9.20 10.34 24.24
CA LEU A 492 -10.40 9.70 23.68
C LEU A 492 -11.61 9.77 24.62
N SER A 493 -11.40 9.58 25.93
CA SER A 493 -12.45 9.72 26.95
C SER A 493 -12.90 11.18 27.14
N MET A 494 -12.06 12.16 26.78
CA MET A 494 -12.41 13.59 26.78
C MET A 494 -13.22 14.01 25.53
N LEU A 495 -13.21 13.22 24.46
CA LEU A 495 -14.01 13.45 23.25
C LEU A 495 -15.45 12.97 23.48
N GLY A 496 -16.17 13.68 24.36
CA GLY A 496 -17.53 13.36 24.77
C GLY A 496 -18.55 13.47 23.63
N VAL A 497 -18.83 12.34 22.98
CA VAL A 497 -19.83 12.26 21.90
C VAL A 497 -21.25 12.36 22.48
N ASN A 498 -21.95 13.44 22.14
CA ASN A 498 -23.40 13.62 22.26
C ASN A 498 -24.02 13.37 23.65
N GLY A 499 -23.49 14.03 24.68
CA GLY A 499 -24.21 14.22 25.96
C GLY A 499 -24.48 12.95 26.80
N ALA A 500 -23.83 11.83 26.46
CA ALA A 500 -24.04 10.54 27.11
C ALA A 500 -23.39 10.45 28.52
N THR A 501 -23.97 11.18 29.48
CA THR A 501 -23.89 10.81 30.90
C THR A 501 -24.45 9.40 31.12
N ASP A 502 -25.52 9.05 30.39
CA ASP A 502 -26.06 7.70 30.30
C ASP A 502 -25.51 6.89 29.11
N SER A 503 -24.33 6.29 29.32
CA SER A 503 -23.88 5.02 28.72
C SER A 503 -24.04 4.77 27.20
N LYS A 504 -22.95 4.96 26.43
CA LYS A 504 -22.62 4.12 25.25
C LYS A 504 -21.17 4.23 24.76
N GLY A 505 -20.58 5.43 24.71
CA GLY A 505 -19.21 5.63 24.19
C GLY A 505 -18.09 5.34 25.20
N ARG A 506 -18.09 4.21 25.93
CA ARG A 506 -17.07 3.91 26.96
C ARG A 506 -15.72 3.57 26.32
N VAL A 507 -14.67 4.26 26.76
CA VAL A 507 -13.26 4.00 26.40
C VAL A 507 -12.47 3.74 27.68
N GLU A 508 -11.64 2.70 27.69
CA GLU A 508 -10.84 2.36 28.88
C GLU A 508 -9.50 1.71 28.50
N LEU A 509 -8.52 1.79 29.40
CA LEU A 509 -7.20 1.20 29.24
C LEU A 509 -7.02 -0.01 30.17
N PHE A 510 -6.85 -1.19 29.60
CA PHE A 510 -6.37 -2.36 30.34
C PHE A 510 -4.84 -2.42 30.30
N GLU A 511 -4.21 -2.11 31.43
CA GLU A 511 -2.76 -2.20 31.62
C GLU A 511 -2.39 -3.05 32.84
N ARG A 512 -1.20 -3.64 32.81
CA ARG A 512 -0.60 -4.35 33.96
C ARG A 512 0.82 -3.87 34.30
N GLY A 513 1.31 -2.82 33.65
CA GLY A 513 2.69 -2.35 33.73
C GLY A 513 3.69 -3.18 32.91
N TYR A 514 4.95 -2.75 32.92
CA TYR A 514 6.04 -3.30 32.11
C TYR A 514 6.53 -4.70 32.57
N GLY A 515 7.27 -5.39 31.69
CA GLY A 515 7.95 -6.66 32.00
C GLY A 515 7.07 -7.90 32.10
N LYS A 516 5.75 -7.79 31.90
CA LYS A 516 4.80 -8.91 31.97
C LYS A 516 4.51 -9.54 30.61
N ASP A 517 4.00 -10.78 30.62
CA ASP A 517 3.66 -11.54 29.42
C ASP A 517 2.46 -10.92 28.68
N ALA A 518 2.73 -10.36 27.50
CA ALA A 518 1.74 -9.80 26.59
C ALA A 518 0.59 -10.77 26.25
N ALA A 519 0.86 -12.08 26.18
CA ALA A 519 -0.17 -13.09 25.91
C ALA A 519 -1.17 -13.24 27.06
N ALA A 520 -0.72 -13.06 28.30
CA ALA A 520 -1.56 -13.09 29.50
C ALA A 520 -2.37 -11.80 29.66
N ILE A 521 -1.75 -10.63 29.44
CA ILE A 521 -2.44 -9.33 29.49
C ILE A 521 -3.59 -9.28 28.48
N ALA A 522 -3.37 -9.75 27.25
CA ALA A 522 -4.44 -9.83 26.25
C ALA A 522 -5.60 -10.74 26.70
N LYS A 523 -5.31 -11.85 27.38
CA LYS A 523 -6.32 -12.80 27.88
C LYS A 523 -7.13 -12.21 29.03
N GLU A 524 -6.47 -11.54 29.96
CA GLU A 524 -7.13 -10.81 31.05
C GLU A 524 -7.96 -9.65 30.49
N ALA A 525 -7.47 -8.89 29.51
CA ALA A 525 -8.20 -7.80 28.87
C ALA A 525 -9.47 -8.28 28.14
N ILE A 526 -9.40 -9.38 27.38
CA ILE A 526 -10.57 -9.97 26.72
C ILE A 526 -11.60 -10.47 27.75
N SER A 527 -11.13 -11.02 28.88
CA SER A 527 -12.03 -11.46 29.96
C SER A 527 -12.68 -10.27 30.67
N PHE A 528 -11.90 -9.25 31.02
CA PHE A 528 -12.38 -8.00 31.61
C PHE A 528 -13.38 -7.27 30.69
N ALA A 529 -13.13 -7.25 29.38
CA ALA A 529 -14.03 -6.70 28.37
C ALA A 529 -15.38 -7.42 28.31
N ARG A 530 -15.38 -8.76 28.35
CA ARG A 530 -16.61 -9.57 28.47
C ARG A 530 -17.35 -9.22 29.77
N ASP A 531 -16.63 -9.18 30.89
CA ASP A 531 -17.22 -9.03 32.24
C ASP A 531 -17.71 -7.60 32.54
N ASN A 532 -17.22 -6.60 31.80
CA ASN A 532 -17.63 -5.19 31.89
C ASN A 532 -18.48 -4.73 30.68
N ASP A 533 -18.92 -5.66 29.83
CA ASP A 533 -19.73 -5.42 28.63
C ASP A 533 -19.12 -4.33 27.71
N PHE A 534 -17.93 -4.62 27.19
CA PHE A 534 -17.31 -3.89 26.07
C PHE A 534 -17.56 -4.59 24.75
N ASP A 535 -17.73 -3.83 23.67
CA ASP A 535 -18.04 -4.36 22.34
C ASP A 535 -16.78 -4.79 21.57
N VAL A 536 -15.67 -4.06 21.76
CA VAL A 536 -14.40 -4.26 21.04
C VAL A 536 -13.20 -4.20 21.98
N VAL A 537 -12.20 -5.06 21.75
CA VAL A 537 -10.88 -5.01 22.39
C VAL A 537 -9.81 -4.77 21.32
N LEU A 538 -9.04 -3.68 21.49
CA LEU A 538 -7.91 -3.33 20.62
C LEU A 538 -6.59 -3.64 21.34
N ILE A 539 -5.84 -4.61 20.83
CA ILE A 539 -4.60 -5.11 21.46
C ILE A 539 -3.40 -4.46 20.76
N ASP A 540 -2.73 -3.53 21.46
CA ASP A 540 -1.45 -2.98 21.00
C ASP A 540 -0.32 -3.93 21.34
N THR A 541 0.58 -4.21 20.41
CA THR A 541 1.72 -5.12 20.65
C THR A 541 3.04 -4.41 20.43
N ALA A 542 4.07 -4.82 21.18
CA ALA A 542 5.42 -4.30 20.98
C ALA A 542 5.88 -4.45 19.52
N GLY A 543 6.64 -3.47 19.02
CA GLY A 543 7.34 -3.62 17.75
C GLY A 543 8.45 -4.67 17.83
N ARG A 544 8.67 -5.36 16.71
CA ARG A 544 9.66 -6.44 16.59
C ARG A 544 10.11 -6.57 15.13
N MET A 545 11.38 -6.88 14.90
CA MET A 545 11.87 -7.16 13.55
C MET A 545 11.44 -8.58 13.14
N GLN A 546 11.21 -8.77 11.85
CA GLN A 546 10.67 -10.00 11.28
C GLN A 546 11.57 -11.24 11.48
N ASP A 547 12.88 -11.02 11.60
CA ASP A 547 13.88 -12.07 11.88
C ASP A 547 14.10 -12.34 13.39
N ASN A 548 13.43 -11.62 14.29
CA ASN A 548 13.59 -11.81 15.74
C ASN A 548 12.72 -12.98 16.24
N GLU A 549 13.22 -14.20 16.10
CA GLU A 549 12.49 -15.43 16.43
C GLU A 549 11.89 -15.44 17.86
N PRO A 550 12.59 -15.05 18.95
CA PRO A 550 11.99 -15.02 20.28
C PRO A 550 10.79 -14.07 20.39
N LEU A 551 10.87 -12.86 19.82
CA LEU A 551 9.75 -11.92 19.83
C LEU A 551 8.61 -12.35 18.90
N MET A 552 8.90 -13.09 17.82
CA MET A 552 7.88 -13.65 16.93
C MET A 552 7.17 -14.87 17.53
N ARG A 553 7.88 -15.75 18.24
CA ARG A 553 7.27 -16.81 19.07
C ARG A 553 6.37 -16.22 20.16
N ALA A 554 6.80 -15.16 20.84
CA ALA A 554 5.97 -14.47 21.82
C ALA A 554 4.71 -13.84 21.19
N LEU A 555 4.79 -13.30 19.97
CA LEU A 555 3.62 -12.79 19.24
C LEU A 555 2.66 -13.92 18.84
N ALA A 556 3.18 -15.03 18.32
CA ALA A 556 2.37 -16.18 17.94
C ALA A 556 1.73 -16.89 19.15
N LYS A 557 2.39 -16.85 20.32
CA LYS A 557 1.79 -17.25 21.62
C LYS A 557 0.60 -16.35 21.97
N LEU A 558 0.74 -15.03 21.86
CA LEU A 558 -0.37 -14.10 22.08
C LEU A 558 -1.55 -14.41 21.14
N VAL A 559 -1.27 -14.64 19.86
CA VAL A 559 -2.30 -14.97 18.86
C VAL A 559 -2.97 -16.32 19.12
N SER A 560 -2.21 -17.38 19.43
CA SER A 560 -2.76 -18.72 19.64
C SER A 560 -3.52 -18.87 20.96
N VAL A 561 -3.08 -18.20 22.04
CA VAL A 561 -3.76 -18.22 23.35
C VAL A 561 -5.06 -17.42 23.35
N ASN A 562 -5.16 -16.36 22.54
CA ASN A 562 -6.29 -15.43 22.55
C ASN A 562 -7.23 -15.55 21.34
N ASN A 563 -6.78 -16.20 20.26
CA ASN A 563 -7.51 -16.42 19.00
C ASN A 563 -8.28 -15.17 18.51
N PRO A 564 -7.59 -14.07 18.17
CA PRO A 564 -8.22 -12.80 17.82
C PRO A 564 -9.06 -12.89 16.54
N ASP A 565 -10.16 -12.13 16.50
CA ASP A 565 -11.06 -12.05 15.34
C ASP A 565 -10.39 -11.41 14.12
N LYS A 566 -9.51 -10.43 14.36
CA LYS A 566 -8.66 -9.81 13.32
C LYS A 566 -7.23 -9.58 13.79
N ILE A 567 -6.28 -10.00 12.96
CA ILE A 567 -4.86 -9.62 13.05
C ILE A 567 -4.57 -8.59 11.97
N ILE A 568 -4.29 -7.34 12.37
CA ILE A 568 -4.00 -6.23 11.45
C ILE A 568 -2.50 -5.97 11.45
N PHE A 569 -1.85 -6.16 10.29
CA PHE A 569 -0.46 -5.74 10.09
C PHE A 569 -0.41 -4.25 9.79
N VAL A 570 0.41 -3.54 10.56
CA VAL A 570 0.69 -2.11 10.40
C VAL A 570 2.04 -1.96 9.70
N GLY A 571 2.00 -1.54 8.45
CA GLY A 571 3.19 -1.20 7.65
C GLY A 571 3.20 0.30 7.35
N GLU A 572 4.35 0.85 6.97
CA GLU A 572 4.46 2.26 6.55
C GLU A 572 4.72 2.39 5.05
N ALA A 573 4.15 3.40 4.41
CA ALA A 573 4.18 3.58 2.95
C ALA A 573 5.60 3.86 2.41
N LEU A 574 6.51 4.34 3.26
CA LEU A 574 7.92 4.59 2.90
C LEU A 574 8.71 3.31 2.57
N VAL A 575 8.25 2.14 3.03
CA VAL A 575 8.96 0.88 2.88
C VAL A 575 8.72 0.29 1.49
N GLY A 576 9.77 0.24 0.68
CA GLY A 576 9.78 -0.39 -0.66
C GLY A 576 9.93 -1.92 -0.61
N ASN A 577 10.99 -2.47 -1.19
CA ASN A 577 11.25 -3.92 -1.27
C ASN A 577 11.07 -4.65 0.08
N GLU A 578 11.57 -4.06 1.17
CA GLU A 578 11.48 -4.58 2.54
C GLU A 578 10.04 -4.88 3.02
N ALA A 579 9.01 -4.27 2.42
CA ALA A 579 7.61 -4.52 2.77
C ALA A 579 7.19 -5.96 2.43
N VAL A 580 7.78 -6.52 1.36
CA VAL A 580 7.58 -7.91 0.93
C VAL A 580 8.13 -8.88 1.98
N ASP A 581 9.37 -8.65 2.41
CA ASP A 581 10.08 -9.48 3.38
C ASP A 581 9.41 -9.43 4.76
N GLN A 582 9.14 -8.22 5.27
CA GLN A 582 8.49 -7.99 6.55
C GLN A 582 7.14 -8.70 6.62
N LEU A 583 6.26 -8.51 5.63
CA LEU A 583 4.92 -9.09 5.63
C LEU A 583 4.95 -10.61 5.53
N THR A 584 5.77 -11.14 4.60
CA THR A 584 5.86 -12.58 4.34
C THR A 584 6.42 -13.34 5.54
N LYS A 585 7.49 -12.82 6.17
CA LYS A 585 8.05 -13.42 7.40
C LYS A 585 7.12 -13.28 8.60
N PHE A 586 6.41 -12.15 8.75
CA PHE A 586 5.44 -11.99 9.85
C PHE A 586 4.31 -13.02 9.77
N ASP A 587 3.66 -13.16 8.62
CA ASP A 587 2.56 -14.11 8.45
C ASP A 587 3.05 -15.56 8.58
N ARG A 588 4.18 -15.89 7.96
CA ARG A 588 4.79 -17.21 8.09
C ARG A 588 5.10 -17.56 9.55
N ALA A 589 5.80 -16.69 10.28
CA ALA A 589 6.12 -16.94 11.68
C ALA A 589 4.86 -17.03 12.56
N LEU A 590 3.81 -16.27 12.26
CA LEU A 590 2.50 -16.41 12.90
C LEU A 590 1.89 -17.80 12.65
N ARG A 591 1.87 -18.31 11.40
CA ARG A 591 1.35 -19.65 11.08
C ARG A 591 2.21 -20.78 11.66
N ASP A 592 3.51 -20.73 11.44
CA ASP A 592 4.48 -21.76 11.84
C ASP A 592 4.48 -21.93 13.37
N PHE A 593 4.40 -20.84 14.15
CA PHE A 593 4.39 -20.91 15.61
C PHE A 593 3.00 -21.02 16.26
N SER A 594 1.91 -20.53 15.63
CA SER A 594 0.55 -20.72 16.17
C SER A 594 0.02 -22.15 15.98
N SER A 595 0.38 -22.81 14.87
CA SER A 595 0.08 -24.22 14.64
C SER A 595 0.85 -25.12 15.64
N ALA A 596 2.14 -24.85 15.86
CA ALA A 596 2.94 -25.51 16.89
C ALA A 596 2.44 -25.27 18.33
N SER A 597 1.60 -24.25 18.55
CA SER A 597 0.98 -23.94 19.85
C SER A 597 -0.33 -24.73 20.13
N GLY A 598 -0.64 -25.75 19.33
CA GLY A 598 -1.74 -26.70 19.59
C GLY A 598 -3.13 -26.30 19.10
N SER A 599 -3.27 -25.16 18.41
CA SER A 599 -4.57 -24.63 17.94
C SER A 599 -5.10 -25.26 16.65
N GLY A 600 -4.34 -26.16 16.00
CA GLY A 600 -4.76 -26.93 14.83
C GLY A 600 -4.88 -26.17 13.49
N LYS A 601 -5.09 -24.84 13.52
CA LYS A 601 -5.05 -23.97 12.33
C LYS A 601 -3.98 -22.88 12.50
N GLY A 602 -3.00 -22.85 11.60
CA GLY A 602 -2.02 -21.77 11.54
C GLY A 602 -2.71 -20.44 11.22
N ARG A 603 -2.77 -19.53 12.20
CA ARG A 603 -3.45 -18.24 12.12
C ARG A 603 -2.52 -17.21 11.46
N GLY A 604 -2.95 -16.68 10.32
CA GLY A 604 -2.27 -15.59 9.60
C GLY A 604 -2.97 -14.23 9.74
N ILE A 605 -2.46 -13.24 9.01
CA ILE A 605 -2.88 -11.82 9.00
C ILE A 605 -4.22 -11.65 8.26
N ASP A 606 -5.15 -10.89 8.86
CA ASP A 606 -6.53 -10.66 8.37
C ASP A 606 -6.78 -9.26 7.78
N GLY A 607 -5.84 -8.33 7.93
CA GLY A 607 -5.97 -6.96 7.45
C GLY A 607 -4.64 -6.25 7.38
N MET A 608 -4.55 -5.24 6.52
CA MET A 608 -3.37 -4.36 6.41
C MET A 608 -3.74 -2.91 6.60
N LEU A 609 -3.02 -2.20 7.47
CA LEU A 609 -3.17 -0.77 7.72
C LEU A 609 -1.86 -0.08 7.31
N VAL A 610 -1.89 0.69 6.22
CA VAL A 610 -0.72 1.41 5.71
C VAL A 610 -0.66 2.81 6.32
N THR A 611 0.44 3.12 7.00
CA THR A 611 0.68 4.39 7.71
C THR A 611 1.65 5.29 6.94
N LYS A 612 1.79 6.55 7.36
CA LYS A 612 2.70 7.54 6.75
C LYS A 612 2.42 7.74 5.24
N TRP A 613 1.16 7.62 4.83
CA TRP A 613 0.74 7.85 3.45
C TRP A 613 0.94 9.32 3.02
N ASP A 614 0.87 10.21 3.99
CA ASP A 614 1.23 11.63 3.97
C ASP A 614 2.70 11.91 3.60
N THR A 615 3.59 10.91 3.63
CA THR A 615 5.04 11.11 3.39
C THR A 615 5.57 10.53 2.08
N VAL A 616 4.73 9.95 1.22
CA VAL A 616 5.18 9.28 -0.02
C VAL A 616 4.91 10.04 -1.32
N ASP A 617 4.15 11.13 -1.27
CA ASP A 617 3.70 11.89 -2.46
C ASP A 617 3.13 10.96 -3.55
N ASP A 618 3.83 10.76 -4.67
CA ASP A 618 3.43 9.91 -5.79
C ASP A 618 3.91 8.45 -5.70
N LYS A 619 4.71 8.09 -4.69
CA LYS A 619 5.40 6.79 -4.52
C LYS A 619 4.54 5.76 -3.79
N VAL A 620 3.30 5.62 -4.25
CA VAL A 620 2.24 4.80 -3.65
C VAL A 620 2.45 3.27 -3.75
N GLY A 621 3.52 2.82 -4.40
CA GLY A 621 3.78 1.41 -4.73
C GLY A 621 4.01 0.46 -3.56
N ALA A 622 4.26 0.97 -2.35
CA ALA A 622 4.33 0.15 -1.15
C ALA A 622 3.01 -0.60 -0.88
N ALA A 623 1.85 0.08 -1.04
CA ALA A 623 0.55 -0.57 -0.87
C ALA A 623 0.30 -1.69 -1.90
N LEU A 624 0.76 -1.51 -3.15
CA LEU A 624 0.70 -2.56 -4.17
C LEU A 624 1.56 -3.76 -3.78
N SER A 625 2.80 -3.50 -3.35
CA SER A 625 3.76 -4.52 -2.91
C SER A 625 3.23 -5.34 -1.74
N MET A 626 2.54 -4.68 -0.80
CA MET A 626 1.85 -5.31 0.32
C MET A 626 0.63 -6.13 -0.10
N THR A 627 -0.22 -5.61 -1.01
CA THR A 627 -1.50 -6.25 -1.38
C THR A 627 -1.35 -7.44 -2.36
N ILE A 628 -0.27 -7.51 -3.15
CA ILE A 628 -0.07 -8.62 -4.09
C ILE A 628 0.17 -9.95 -3.35
N LEU A 629 0.87 -9.90 -2.23
CA LEU A 629 1.27 -11.07 -1.45
C LEU A 629 0.11 -11.68 -0.63
N TYR A 630 -0.95 -10.91 -0.35
CA TYR A 630 -2.02 -11.30 0.55
C TYR A 630 -3.41 -11.01 -0.03
N VAL A 631 -4.28 -12.03 -0.05
CA VAL A 631 -5.69 -11.92 -0.44
C VAL A 631 -6.49 -11.35 0.74
N THR A 632 -6.12 -10.14 1.16
CA THR A 632 -6.43 -9.58 2.48
C THR A 632 -6.80 -8.10 2.35
N PRO A 633 -7.78 -7.55 3.10
CA PRO A 633 -8.24 -6.18 2.88
C PRO A 633 -7.20 -5.12 3.25
N LEU A 634 -6.96 -4.21 2.30
CA LEU A 634 -6.19 -2.99 2.51
C LEU A 634 -7.08 -1.93 3.18
N PHE A 635 -6.97 -1.77 4.50
CA PHE A 635 -7.63 -0.70 5.25
C PHE A 635 -6.92 0.63 4.97
N ARG A 636 -7.35 1.31 3.89
CA ARG A 636 -6.96 2.70 3.62
C ARG A 636 -7.57 3.64 4.69
N HIS A 637 -6.71 4.10 5.59
CA HIS A 637 -6.92 5.34 6.35
C HIS A 637 -5.97 6.43 5.84
N SER A 638 -6.08 6.75 4.55
CA SER A 638 -5.86 8.11 4.07
C SER A 638 -6.97 9.02 4.60
N LEU A 639 -6.78 10.35 4.57
CA LEU A 639 -7.74 11.36 5.07
C LEU A 639 -9.03 11.51 4.21
N GLN A 640 -9.47 10.44 3.56
CA GLN A 640 -10.53 10.46 2.55
C GLN A 640 -11.92 10.11 3.09
N LEU A 641 -12.00 9.53 4.30
CA LEU A 641 -13.26 9.07 4.90
C LEU A 641 -14.12 10.18 5.53
N THR A 642 -13.54 11.36 5.84
CA THR A 642 -14.32 12.54 6.26
C THR A 642 -15.12 13.18 5.12
N ARG A 643 -14.92 12.77 3.85
CA ARG A 643 -15.63 13.35 2.70
C ARG A 643 -16.80 12.52 2.18
N SER A 644 -17.16 11.38 2.78
CA SER A 644 -18.26 10.53 2.28
C SER A 644 -19.22 9.97 3.33
N CYS A 645 -18.87 10.03 4.62
CA CYS A 645 -19.69 9.45 5.70
C CYS A 645 -20.63 10.45 6.39
N GLU A 646 -20.37 11.77 6.31
CA GLU A 646 -21.15 12.76 7.06
C GLU A 646 -22.48 13.12 6.38
N ALA A 647 -22.50 13.25 5.05
CA ALA A 647 -23.72 13.54 4.29
C ALA A 647 -24.78 12.42 4.35
N THR A 648 -24.36 11.15 4.53
CA THR A 648 -25.27 10.02 4.79
C THR A 648 -25.74 9.94 6.25
N THR A 649 -25.05 10.63 7.17
CA THR A 649 -25.43 10.73 8.58
C THR A 649 -26.38 11.93 8.82
N TYR A 650 -26.18 13.03 8.08
CA TYR A 650 -26.99 14.24 8.13
C TYR A 650 -27.47 14.63 6.71
N PRO A 651 -28.51 13.97 6.17
CA PRO A 651 -28.99 14.23 4.79
C PRO A 651 -29.55 15.65 4.57
N ASN A 652 -29.72 16.43 5.64
CA ASN A 652 -30.23 17.81 5.64
C ASN A 652 -29.13 18.86 5.95
N ALA A 653 -27.87 18.45 6.16
CA ALA A 653 -26.79 19.37 6.45
C ALA A 653 -26.30 20.05 5.17
N LEU A 654 -26.20 21.38 5.17
CA LEU A 654 -25.63 22.10 4.03
C LEU A 654 -24.10 21.97 4.01
N ILE A 655 -23.59 21.53 2.86
CA ILE A 655 -22.18 21.34 2.57
C ILE A 655 -21.83 22.25 1.39
N TYR A 656 -21.20 23.39 1.71
CA TYR A 656 -20.72 24.37 0.75
C TYR A 656 -19.29 24.02 0.30
N GLY A 657 -19.00 24.11 -0.99
CA GLY A 657 -17.67 23.78 -1.53
C GLY A 657 -17.45 24.21 -2.98
N GLY A 658 -16.19 24.37 -3.37
CA GLY A 658 -15.79 24.83 -4.71
C GLY A 658 -15.78 23.78 -5.83
N SER A 659 -16.11 22.53 -5.51
CA SER A 659 -15.97 21.39 -6.42
C SER A 659 -17.17 20.46 -6.34
N ASP A 660 -17.78 20.16 -7.49
CA ASP A 660 -18.78 19.12 -7.67
C ASP A 660 -18.25 17.70 -7.35
N LYS A 661 -16.92 17.54 -7.33
CA LYS A 661 -16.20 16.33 -6.90
C LYS A 661 -16.27 16.09 -5.38
N ILE A 662 -16.81 17.02 -4.59
CA ILE A 662 -17.00 16.84 -3.14
C ILE A 662 -18.23 15.94 -2.91
N PRO A 663 -18.08 14.71 -2.36
CA PRO A 663 -19.22 13.84 -2.15
C PRO A 663 -20.14 14.43 -1.07
N GLY A 664 -21.45 14.46 -1.36
CA GLY A 664 -22.43 15.07 -0.46
C GLY A 664 -22.46 16.61 -0.47
N LEU A 665 -21.73 17.27 -1.38
CA LEU A 665 -21.89 18.71 -1.63
C LEU A 665 -23.38 19.06 -1.83
N THR A 666 -23.87 20.03 -1.06
CA THR A 666 -25.22 20.57 -1.27
C THR A 666 -25.17 21.84 -2.10
N ASN A 667 -24.15 22.68 -1.91
CA ASN A 667 -24.09 24.03 -2.47
C ASN A 667 -22.72 24.25 -3.14
N LEU A 668 -22.66 24.12 -4.47
CA LEU A 668 -21.49 24.50 -5.24
C LEU A 668 -21.32 26.02 -5.21
N VAL A 669 -20.17 26.49 -4.72
CA VAL A 669 -19.85 27.93 -4.63
C VAL A 669 -18.67 28.31 -5.52
N LYS A 670 -18.73 29.52 -6.05
CA LYS A 670 -17.75 30.12 -6.97
C LYS A 670 -17.22 31.43 -6.39
N ASP A 671 -16.41 32.11 -7.18
CA ASP A 671 -15.84 33.39 -6.77
C ASP A 671 -16.91 34.46 -6.54
N LYS A 672 -16.83 35.14 -5.38
CA LYS A 672 -17.72 36.22 -4.91
C LYS A 672 -19.16 35.82 -4.56
N ASP A 673 -19.55 34.55 -4.70
CA ASP A 673 -20.86 34.05 -4.25
C ASP A 673 -21.08 34.36 -2.76
N GLU A 674 -22.31 34.72 -2.38
CA GLU A 674 -22.66 35.15 -1.03
C GLU A 674 -23.87 34.39 -0.48
N PHE A 675 -23.80 33.96 0.77
CA PHE A 675 -24.87 33.24 1.47
C PHE A 675 -24.86 33.56 2.97
N THR A 676 -25.88 33.10 3.70
CA THR A 676 -26.03 33.29 5.15
C THR A 676 -26.19 31.94 5.87
N LEU A 677 -25.61 31.83 7.06
CA LEU A 677 -25.82 30.70 7.99
C LEU A 677 -26.49 31.22 9.26
N GLY A 678 -27.74 30.80 9.49
CA GLY A 678 -28.58 31.40 10.53
C GLY A 678 -28.84 32.89 10.28
N ASP A 679 -29.28 33.59 11.33
CA ASP A 679 -29.88 34.93 11.18
C ASP A 679 -28.88 36.08 10.99
N ASN A 680 -27.61 35.91 11.41
CA ASN A 680 -26.63 37.00 11.45
C ASN A 680 -25.36 36.75 10.60
N THR A 681 -24.98 35.50 10.32
CA THR A 681 -23.65 35.17 9.79
C THR A 681 -23.66 35.14 8.26
N HIS A 682 -23.17 36.22 7.64
CA HIS A 682 -22.99 36.32 6.18
C HIS A 682 -21.62 35.80 5.75
N ILE A 683 -21.57 35.04 4.66
CA ILE A 683 -20.38 34.41 4.13
C ILE A 683 -20.22 34.76 2.65
N LYS A 684 -19.06 35.32 2.31
CA LYS A 684 -18.60 35.58 0.95
C LYS A 684 -17.52 34.58 0.54
N CYS A 685 -17.74 33.88 -0.56
CA CYS A 685 -16.80 32.97 -1.18
C CYS A 685 -15.73 33.75 -1.96
N LEU A 686 -14.48 33.31 -1.85
CA LEU A 686 -13.32 33.88 -2.52
C LEU A 686 -12.59 32.74 -3.24
N ALA A 687 -12.55 32.74 -4.57
CA ALA A 687 -11.83 31.69 -5.29
C ALA A 687 -10.32 31.90 -5.16
N THR A 688 -9.63 30.86 -4.70
CA THR A 688 -8.19 30.86 -4.45
C THR A 688 -7.51 29.64 -5.10
N PRO A 689 -7.67 29.44 -6.43
CA PRO A 689 -7.05 28.33 -7.15
C PRO A 689 -5.52 28.38 -6.98
N CYS A 690 -4.93 27.28 -6.51
CA CYS A 690 -3.50 26.93 -6.62
C CYS A 690 -3.19 25.67 -5.80
N HIS A 691 -3.64 25.66 -4.54
CA HIS A 691 -3.41 24.50 -3.64
C HIS A 691 -4.10 23.26 -4.21
N THR A 692 -5.41 23.38 -4.40
CA THR A 692 -6.18 22.72 -5.44
C THR A 692 -6.72 23.79 -6.39
N GLN A 693 -7.11 23.43 -7.61
CA GLN A 693 -7.78 24.36 -8.53
C GLN A 693 -9.17 24.77 -8.00
N ASP A 694 -9.89 23.83 -7.39
CA ASP A 694 -11.24 24.07 -6.84
C ASP A 694 -11.24 24.69 -5.42
N SER A 695 -10.18 25.42 -5.06
CA SER A 695 -9.98 25.96 -3.70
C SER A 695 -10.76 27.26 -3.46
N ILE A 696 -11.62 27.28 -2.44
CA ILE A 696 -12.42 28.44 -2.00
C ILE A 696 -12.05 28.79 -0.56
N CYS A 697 -11.78 30.07 -0.31
CA CYS A 697 -11.75 30.65 1.03
C CYS A 697 -13.10 31.30 1.36
N TYR A 698 -13.53 31.27 2.62
CA TYR A 698 -14.81 31.83 3.06
C TYR A 698 -14.58 33.03 3.99
N HIS A 699 -14.92 34.23 3.54
CA HIS A 699 -14.90 35.45 4.36
C HIS A 699 -16.24 35.64 5.06
N VAL A 700 -16.23 35.68 6.38
CA VAL A 700 -17.39 35.58 7.27
C VAL A 700 -17.54 36.87 8.07
N THR A 701 -18.74 37.44 8.05
CA THR A 701 -19.09 38.77 8.59
C THR A 701 -20.43 38.72 9.31
N ASP A 702 -20.56 39.42 10.44
CA ASP A 702 -21.84 39.57 11.13
C ASP A 702 -22.63 40.74 10.50
N THR A 703 -23.87 40.47 10.07
CA THR A 703 -24.77 41.44 9.42
C THR A 703 -25.45 42.38 10.42
N ILE A 704 -25.61 41.93 11.67
CA ILE A 704 -26.23 42.65 12.78
C ILE A 704 -25.15 43.44 13.52
N ASN A 705 -24.11 42.76 14.02
CA ASN A 705 -22.97 43.37 14.68
C ASN A 705 -21.90 43.81 13.69
N LYS A 706 -22.13 44.95 13.02
CA LYS A 706 -21.19 45.58 12.08
C LYS A 706 -19.87 46.07 12.71
N THR A 707 -19.68 45.90 14.02
CA THR A 707 -18.39 46.16 14.71
C THR A 707 -17.57 44.89 14.95
N HIS A 708 -18.12 43.70 14.67
CA HIS A 708 -17.37 42.45 14.72
C HIS A 708 -16.30 42.44 13.62
N PRO A 709 -15.03 42.08 13.91
CA PRO A 709 -13.91 42.19 12.96
C PRO A 709 -14.03 41.28 11.73
N GLY A 710 -14.90 40.27 11.79
CA GLY A 710 -15.01 39.22 10.78
C GLY A 710 -13.88 38.21 10.82
N GLY A 711 -13.98 37.18 9.99
CA GLY A 711 -12.96 36.15 9.85
C GLY A 711 -12.88 35.63 8.42
N VAL A 712 -11.78 34.99 8.04
CA VAL A 712 -11.64 34.30 6.76
C VAL A 712 -11.11 32.89 6.98
N PHE A 713 -11.90 31.90 6.59
CA PHE A 713 -11.54 30.49 6.60
C PHE A 713 -10.77 30.19 5.32
N THR A 714 -9.47 29.99 5.44
CA THR A 714 -8.53 29.99 4.30
C THR A 714 -8.14 28.60 3.80
N GLY A 715 -8.65 27.55 4.46
CA GLY A 715 -8.28 26.16 4.20
C GLY A 715 -6.75 26.00 4.21
N ASP A 716 -6.22 25.48 3.11
CA ASP A 716 -4.79 25.31 2.89
C ASP A 716 -4.17 26.37 1.95
N THR A 717 -4.92 27.39 1.51
CA THR A 717 -4.38 28.48 0.67
C THR A 717 -3.42 29.36 1.48
N LEU A 718 -3.90 29.93 2.59
CA LEU A 718 -3.15 30.80 3.51
C LEU A 718 -3.06 30.12 4.87
N PHE A 719 -1.83 29.97 5.41
CA PHE A 719 -1.59 29.61 6.81
C PHE A 719 -0.96 30.81 7.52
N ILE A 720 -1.01 30.85 8.85
CA ILE A 720 -0.33 31.90 9.61
C ILE A 720 1.19 31.83 9.35
N ALA A 721 1.76 32.91 8.83
CA ALA A 721 3.13 32.98 8.27
C ALA A 721 3.44 31.93 7.17
N GLY A 722 2.44 31.49 6.41
CA GLY A 722 2.61 30.51 5.35
C GLY A 722 1.58 30.56 4.23
N CYS A 723 1.70 29.61 3.32
CA CYS A 723 0.72 29.30 2.29
C CYS A 723 0.71 27.78 2.00
N GLY A 724 -0.21 27.33 1.16
CA GLY A 724 -0.29 25.96 0.68
C GLY A 724 0.98 25.47 -0.04
N ARG A 725 1.12 24.14 -0.16
CA ARG A 725 1.88 23.56 -1.28
C ARG A 725 1.09 23.80 -2.57
N PHE A 726 1.76 23.94 -3.70
CA PHE A 726 1.10 24.11 -5.00
C PHE A 726 0.99 22.68 -5.59
N PHE A 727 -0.15 22.01 -5.44
CA PHE A 727 -0.31 20.62 -5.94
C PHE A 727 -0.87 20.61 -7.37
N GLU A 728 -1.82 21.50 -7.67
CA GLU A 728 -2.53 21.55 -8.96
C GLU A 728 -2.32 22.89 -9.70
N GLY A 729 -1.51 23.80 -9.15
CA GLY A 729 -1.28 25.14 -9.70
C GLY A 729 0.15 25.65 -9.48
N THR A 730 0.32 26.94 -9.70
CA THR A 730 1.61 27.62 -9.89
C THR A 730 1.85 28.74 -8.86
N GLY A 731 3.11 29.21 -8.76
CA GLY A 731 3.44 30.38 -7.94
C GLY A 731 2.69 31.66 -8.35
N ASP A 732 2.38 31.85 -9.64
CA ASP A 732 1.55 32.98 -10.08
C ASP A 732 0.12 32.89 -9.53
N GLU A 733 -0.49 31.70 -9.57
CA GLU A 733 -1.82 31.46 -9.02
C GLU A 733 -1.85 31.64 -7.50
N MET A 734 -0.83 31.14 -6.77
CA MET A 734 -0.73 31.39 -5.32
C MET A 734 -0.54 32.88 -5.03
N ASN A 735 0.28 33.60 -5.80
CA ASN A 735 0.46 35.04 -5.61
C ASN A 735 -0.86 35.78 -5.84
N ARG A 736 -1.61 35.44 -6.90
CA ARG A 736 -2.96 35.98 -7.14
C ARG A 736 -3.93 35.65 -5.99
N ALA A 737 -3.94 34.42 -5.49
CA ALA A 737 -4.78 34.01 -4.36
C ALA A 737 -4.44 34.76 -3.06
N LEU A 738 -3.16 34.87 -2.69
CA LEU A 738 -2.72 35.59 -1.49
C LEU A 738 -2.93 37.10 -1.62
N ARG A 739 -2.69 37.69 -2.81
CA ARG A 739 -3.02 39.09 -3.11
C ARG A 739 -4.52 39.35 -3.04
N TYR A 740 -5.36 38.39 -3.45
CA TYR A 740 -6.81 38.51 -3.33
C TYR A 740 -7.27 38.46 -1.86
N LEU A 741 -6.75 37.53 -1.05
CA LEU A 741 -6.96 37.53 0.40
C LEU A 741 -6.44 38.81 1.07
N ALA A 742 -5.36 39.41 0.54
CA ALA A 742 -4.85 40.71 1.00
C ALA A 742 -5.79 41.90 0.70
N THR A 743 -6.83 41.75 -0.13
CA THR A 743 -7.86 42.79 -0.33
C THR A 743 -8.86 42.87 0.83
N LEU A 744 -8.89 41.86 1.71
CA LEU A 744 -9.77 41.87 2.89
C LEU A 744 -9.33 42.93 3.93
N PRO A 745 -10.27 43.42 4.76
CA PRO A 745 -9.97 44.36 5.84
C PRO A 745 -8.86 43.86 6.76
N ASP A 746 -7.98 44.77 7.20
CA ASP A 746 -6.85 44.43 8.07
C ASP A 746 -7.26 43.82 9.42
N SER A 747 -8.50 44.06 9.88
CA SER A 747 -9.07 43.48 11.10
C SER A 747 -9.50 42.01 10.97
N THR A 748 -9.69 41.50 9.74
CA THR A 748 -10.27 40.18 9.49
C THR A 748 -9.42 39.07 10.10
N LEU A 749 -9.98 38.27 11.01
CA LEU A 749 -9.29 37.15 11.65
C LEU A 749 -8.99 36.01 10.65
N VAL A 750 -7.84 35.33 10.78
CA VAL A 750 -7.43 34.26 9.85
C VAL A 750 -7.69 32.88 10.46
N TYR A 751 -8.53 32.08 9.82
CA TYR A 751 -8.87 30.72 10.22
C TYR A 751 -8.30 29.70 9.20
N ASN A 752 -7.03 29.36 9.36
CA ASN A 752 -6.34 28.36 8.53
C ASN A 752 -6.69 26.91 8.92
N GLY A 753 -6.75 26.03 7.91
CA GLY A 753 -7.25 24.66 8.05
C GLY A 753 -6.32 23.68 8.76
N HIS A 754 -5.02 23.95 8.78
CA HIS A 754 -4.01 23.12 9.45
C HIS A 754 -3.05 23.97 10.30
N GLU A 755 -2.75 23.51 11.52
CA GLU A 755 -1.91 24.21 12.49
C GLU A 755 -0.41 23.98 12.20
N TYR A 756 0.09 24.69 11.19
CA TYR A 756 1.50 24.69 10.79
C TYR A 756 2.27 25.94 11.26
N THR A 757 1.73 26.70 12.22
CA THR A 757 2.23 28.05 12.52
C THR A 757 3.60 28.04 13.18
N SER A 758 3.90 27.07 14.05
CA SER A 758 5.24 26.93 14.64
C SER A 758 6.34 26.66 13.60
N GLY A 759 6.10 25.74 12.65
CA GLY A 759 7.02 25.50 11.52
C GLY A 759 7.09 26.67 10.54
N SER A 760 5.97 27.38 10.35
CA SER A 760 5.88 28.58 9.51
C SER A 760 6.64 29.76 10.10
N LEU A 761 6.58 29.93 11.43
CA LEU A 761 7.36 30.89 12.20
C LEU A 761 8.85 30.58 12.17
N SER A 762 9.26 29.31 12.32
CA SER A 762 10.66 28.89 12.18
C SER A 762 11.21 29.25 10.80
N PHE A 763 10.43 28.98 9.74
CA PHE A 763 10.79 29.39 8.38
C PHE A 763 10.83 30.93 8.24
N ALA A 764 9.82 31.65 8.70
CA ALA A 764 9.77 33.12 8.61
C ALA A 764 10.97 33.78 9.31
N LYS A 765 11.34 33.30 10.50
CA LYS A 765 12.56 33.72 11.23
C LYS A 765 13.86 33.42 10.47
N SER A 766 13.90 32.39 9.63
CA SER A 766 15.07 32.08 8.79
C SER A 766 15.23 33.00 7.56
N ILE A 767 14.15 33.68 7.17
CA ILE A 767 14.10 34.60 6.02
C ILE A 767 14.24 36.06 6.49
N ASP A 768 13.53 36.44 7.55
CA ASP A 768 13.41 37.82 8.04
C ASP A 768 13.49 37.86 9.59
N PRO A 769 14.68 37.57 10.17
CA PRO A 769 14.85 37.38 11.61
C PRO A 769 14.64 38.65 12.46
N ASN A 770 14.79 39.83 11.85
CA ASN A 770 14.80 41.12 12.55
C ASN A 770 13.41 41.79 12.60
N ASN A 771 12.38 41.11 12.09
CA ASN A 771 11.03 41.68 11.96
C ASN A 771 10.24 41.57 13.27
N GLU A 772 9.85 42.72 13.82
CA GLU A 772 9.10 42.83 15.07
C GLU A 772 7.72 42.14 15.02
N ALA A 773 7.07 42.07 13.85
CA ALA A 773 5.83 41.31 13.69
C ALA A 773 6.09 39.79 13.76
N ILE A 774 7.20 39.29 13.20
CA ILE A 774 7.61 37.88 13.36
C ILE A 774 7.96 37.58 14.83
N ALA A 775 8.52 38.54 15.57
CA ALA A 775 8.68 38.43 17.02
C ALA A 775 7.33 38.43 17.77
N ARG A 776 6.36 39.27 17.36
CA ARG A 776 4.99 39.26 17.91
C ARG A 776 4.30 37.92 17.68
N LEU A 777 4.45 37.32 16.50
CA LEU A 777 3.94 35.98 16.20
C LEU A 777 4.59 34.91 17.07
N ALA A 778 5.89 35.02 17.37
CA ALA A 778 6.55 34.10 18.29
C ALA A 778 5.91 34.11 19.69
N ASN A 779 5.60 35.30 20.21
CA ASN A 779 4.90 35.45 21.50
C ASN A 779 3.46 34.89 21.46
N ILE A 780 2.81 34.84 20.29
CA ILE A 780 1.49 34.23 20.10
C ILE A 780 1.61 32.70 20.07
N VAL A 781 2.58 32.14 19.33
CA VAL A 781 2.85 30.69 19.25
C VAL A 781 3.33 30.11 20.59
N GLU A 782 4.09 30.87 21.38
CA GLU A 782 4.54 30.45 22.71
C GLU A 782 3.39 30.39 23.73
N LYS A 783 2.44 31.33 23.64
CA LYS A 783 1.33 31.43 24.60
C LYS A 783 0.10 30.57 24.26
N ASN A 784 -0.04 30.13 23.01
CA ASN A 784 -1.25 29.46 22.54
C ASN A 784 -0.94 28.16 21.80
N LYS A 785 -1.51 27.04 22.24
CA LYS A 785 -1.38 25.72 21.58
C LYS A 785 -2.05 25.66 20.20
N ILE A 786 -2.99 26.56 19.94
CA ILE A 786 -3.72 26.74 18.68
C ILE A 786 -3.71 28.25 18.38
N THR A 787 -3.39 28.62 17.14
CA THR A 787 -3.20 30.01 16.72
C THR A 787 -4.15 30.48 15.61
N THR A 788 -4.81 29.53 14.93
CA THR A 788 -5.94 29.82 14.02
C THR A 788 -7.01 30.65 14.76
N GLY A 789 -7.46 31.74 14.16
CA GLY A 789 -8.39 32.70 14.78
C GLY A 789 -7.78 33.73 15.75
N LEU A 790 -6.47 33.68 16.06
CA LEU A 790 -5.81 34.64 16.96
C LEU A 790 -5.04 35.76 16.24
N THR A 791 -5.03 35.76 14.92
CA THR A 791 -4.26 36.68 14.08
C THR A 791 -5.11 37.23 12.95
N THR A 792 -4.70 38.34 12.33
CA THR A 792 -5.48 39.03 11.31
C THR A 792 -4.80 39.05 9.93
N ILE A 793 -5.57 39.29 8.87
CA ILE A 793 -5.05 39.60 7.52
C ILE A 793 -4.08 40.79 7.56
N GLY A 794 -4.34 41.79 8.41
CA GLY A 794 -3.45 42.92 8.66
C GLY A 794 -2.13 42.54 9.34
N ASP A 795 -2.04 41.38 10.00
CA ASP A 795 -0.82 40.85 10.58
C ASP A 795 -0.07 39.93 9.61
N GLU A 796 -0.78 39.12 8.83
CA GLU A 796 -0.18 38.33 7.74
C GLU A 796 0.54 39.23 6.74
N LYS A 797 -0.04 40.39 6.38
CA LYS A 797 0.62 41.44 5.57
C LYS A 797 1.96 41.93 6.16
N LYS A 798 2.22 41.76 7.46
CA LYS A 798 3.42 42.26 8.18
C LYS A 798 4.47 41.16 8.45
N TRP A 799 4.05 39.93 8.72
CA TRP A 799 4.97 38.81 9.03
C TRP A 799 5.04 37.71 7.97
N ASN A 800 4.04 37.56 7.09
CA ASN A 800 3.99 36.43 6.17
C ASN A 800 4.88 36.68 4.96
N VAL A 801 5.99 35.93 4.88
CA VAL A 801 6.98 36.07 3.80
C VAL A 801 6.40 35.81 2.40
N PHE A 802 5.31 35.04 2.30
CA PHE A 802 4.61 34.78 1.02
C PHE A 802 3.72 35.94 0.58
N MET A 803 3.35 36.84 1.49
CA MET A 803 2.61 38.08 1.19
C MET A 803 3.52 39.31 1.07
N ARG A 804 4.84 39.13 1.29
CA ARG A 804 5.85 40.20 1.36
C ARG A 804 6.96 40.00 0.32
N LEU A 805 6.59 39.55 -0.88
CA LEU A 805 7.50 39.21 -1.99
C LEU A 805 8.36 40.40 -2.47
N SER A 806 7.92 41.62 -2.22
CA SER A 806 8.65 42.86 -2.51
C SER A 806 9.75 43.19 -1.50
N SER A 807 9.75 42.60 -0.30
CA SER A 807 10.66 42.98 0.80
C SER A 807 12.10 42.53 0.59
N ASP A 808 13.07 43.35 1.02
CA ASP A 808 14.49 43.10 0.83
C ASP A 808 14.96 41.78 1.45
N ALA A 809 14.40 41.40 2.61
CA ALA A 809 14.67 40.12 3.27
C ALA A 809 14.25 38.93 2.39
N VAL A 810 13.04 38.97 1.80
CA VAL A 810 12.54 37.93 0.89
C VAL A 810 13.34 37.89 -0.41
N ARG A 811 13.60 39.06 -1.03
CA ARG A 811 14.38 39.13 -2.28
C ARG A 811 15.82 38.64 -2.08
N SER A 812 16.47 39.03 -0.99
CA SER A 812 17.81 38.54 -0.62
C SER A 812 17.80 37.03 -0.37
N ALA A 813 16.86 36.52 0.43
CA ALA A 813 16.76 35.10 0.74
C ALA A 813 16.42 34.22 -0.48
N THR A 814 15.77 34.78 -1.51
CA THR A 814 15.48 34.11 -2.79
C THR A 814 16.53 34.34 -3.88
N ALA A 815 17.53 35.20 -3.64
CA ALA A 815 18.50 35.69 -4.63
C ALA A 815 17.85 36.35 -5.87
N ALA A 816 16.73 37.05 -5.65
CA ALA A 816 15.96 37.72 -6.70
C ALA A 816 16.55 39.09 -7.08
N SER A 817 16.78 39.33 -8.37
CA SER A 817 17.04 40.67 -8.91
C SER A 817 15.80 41.57 -8.77
N PRO A 818 15.92 42.91 -8.92
CA PRO A 818 14.76 43.81 -8.93
C PRO A 818 13.66 43.35 -9.91
N ASP A 819 14.06 43.00 -11.13
CA ASP A 819 13.18 42.61 -12.24
C ASP A 819 12.68 41.15 -12.17
N THR A 820 13.07 40.38 -11.16
CA THR A 820 12.61 38.99 -11.01
C THR A 820 11.09 38.96 -10.75
N PRO A 821 10.29 38.24 -11.57
CA PRO A 821 8.84 38.17 -11.39
C PRO A 821 8.45 37.53 -10.06
N GLU A 822 7.43 38.07 -9.38
CA GLU A 822 7.00 37.59 -8.07
C GLU A 822 6.57 36.11 -8.06
N SER A 823 6.08 35.58 -9.18
CA SER A 823 5.80 34.15 -9.36
C SER A 823 7.05 33.28 -9.14
N VAL A 824 8.21 33.72 -9.64
CA VAL A 824 9.51 33.05 -9.43
C VAL A 824 9.99 33.22 -7.99
N ILE A 825 9.73 34.39 -7.37
CA ILE A 825 10.08 34.65 -5.96
C ILE A 825 9.28 33.74 -5.03
N ILE A 826 7.96 33.61 -5.24
CA ILE A 826 7.10 32.77 -4.39
C ILE A 826 7.33 31.28 -4.62
N ASP A 827 7.63 30.83 -5.85
CA ASP A 827 8.11 29.46 -6.11
C ASP A 827 9.45 29.18 -5.40
N SER A 828 10.39 30.14 -5.41
CA SER A 828 11.67 30.04 -4.69
C SER A 828 11.47 29.96 -3.17
N LEU A 829 10.60 30.80 -2.58
CA LEU A 829 10.20 30.71 -1.17
C LEU A 829 9.51 29.39 -0.85
N ARG A 830 8.60 28.91 -1.71
CA ARG A 830 7.84 27.67 -1.51
C ARG A 830 8.77 26.47 -1.49
N ASN A 831 9.73 26.42 -2.40
CA ASN A 831 10.77 25.39 -2.45
C ASN A 831 11.72 25.48 -1.25
N LYS A 832 12.09 26.68 -0.79
CA LYS A 832 12.86 26.86 0.45
C LYS A 832 12.08 26.37 1.67
N LYS A 833 10.79 26.70 1.81
CA LYS A 833 9.92 26.21 2.90
C LYS A 833 9.70 24.70 2.86
N ASN A 834 9.60 24.10 1.67
CA ASN A 834 9.48 22.63 1.52
C ASN A 834 10.75 21.89 1.98
N ASN A 835 11.92 22.53 1.91
CA ASN A 835 13.19 21.95 2.34
C ASN A 835 13.63 22.41 3.75
N HIS A 836 12.94 23.39 4.35
CA HIS A 836 13.23 23.90 5.68
C HIS A 836 12.96 22.84 6.74
N ARG A 837 13.94 22.59 7.61
CA ARG A 837 13.79 21.76 8.80
C ARG A 837 13.89 22.69 10.01
N ALA A 838 12.80 22.72 10.78
CA ALA A 838 12.65 23.58 11.96
C ALA A 838 13.50 23.11 13.15
#